data_AF-A0A6P0R5E8-F1
#
_entry.id   AF-A0A6P0R5E8-F1
#
_cell.length_a   1.000
_cell.length_b   1.000
_cell.length_c   1.000
_cell.angle_alpha   90.00
_cell.angle_beta   90.00
_cell.angle_gamma   90.00
#
_symmetry.space_group_name_H-M   'P 1'
#
loop_
_entity.id
_entity.type
_entity.pdbx_description
1 polymer ?
#
loop_
_entity_poly.entity_id
_entity_poly.type
_entity_poly.pdbx_seq_one_letter_code
_entity_poly.pdbx_strand_id
1 'polypeptide(L)'
;MQKPNFIIIGAQKCGTTSLYKYLTKHPQILPATKKEVHFFDLNFDKGMSWYYSHFSQKETQNKIITGEASPYYIFHPHAPQRISQSLPDIKLIVLLRNPVDRAVSHYYHNRQFRKLREPLSFEEAIQQESSRIEPEINKIIADENYKSLSHRYYSYLSRGIYIQQLVEWMKFFPRQSFLILKSEELWENPGQKMKQVWDFLGVPSQTQEIYEKHNYRRHKNDISAATRMMLTEYFQPYNQRLEEYLGQKFNWDNTAVKKSKNQESQSLNMTSITEQVSNKNQDKLSVTKIQQGEISSTQKKNQKVSRKINFKYLVVATARSGTKFMSYAFRSVGINCGHENFFGAPSKKQRYLTEEVVEKRMLNNQKLEADSSWLAVPFLNTKCVPKDVSIIHLTRHPQKVIESLIAIGFFRRNYNFYTNYALLNTPQIKSSDSELTKCCKWYLYWHRKIEESGRQLIHYRLEDPLELLFDKLSLDYERYEIFNDIKTNTRNSENRRKINLIEEIKEPDLLKEIIEMAEGYGYSITEETETTMSTQKNQQENIVKVDNKYEKEIQEKEQVSMSELKDKLHNYQSRLEKIHSQRNSKQFGSSTSSNGEITMKLSNDNSVAKKTKSKRTIPALTKDAVIFLEKFLRQKPNAKVLEFGSGISTVWLSKLTKKLVSIEHDIEWYQKVTNYLEDDNNCYPVDFRLLARPYHTVCQEFQGEFFDVIIVDGRDRAKCLEASIRVLKKGGILMVDDAQREKYKPAYNLLRDWQLIKTVSKTKIQKATYWWQKPDSDQHEKELTEVKPQAKIEIVDISFSKIDSQNLLKYHIDRPKKGDKIDCYNNQIEIIGWILGKESQPVAVEILSNGKLLQKVSINKKRPGVAKTYPQIPQAKTSGFVANIEVIGLPKESELTLQAILKNKSRVLLGSIKLHIKSDKSIGVIYIATGEKYIREACQSVASLKAQMPQMPVTIFADEDIKNSNFEQVVVIEKPHYNHVDKVQYMYASPYDYTLFIDTDTYISADFSEIFPLLDKFDIGVAHAPLNMKGFKNGVPESFQQFNSGVILYKKSPEVEQFFSNWFEWYNPPNFDQPTFREALYKSQLRIVTLPPEYNCRFPFLGVVFGTVKVLHGRHKNLPLVAQKINSKKGLRLINPKEFKKIRE
;
A
#
# COMPACT_ATOMS: atom_id res chain seq x y z
N MET A 1 20.97 21.06 21.70
CA MET A 1 19.67 21.14 20.99
C MET A 1 19.06 22.51 21.25
N GLN A 2 18.58 23.20 20.22
CA GLN A 2 18.05 24.57 20.32
C GLN A 2 16.52 24.55 20.52
N LYS A 3 15.98 25.47 21.32
CA LYS A 3 14.52 25.66 21.43
C LYS A 3 14.00 26.43 20.21
N PRO A 4 12.80 26.14 19.69
CA PRO A 4 12.23 26.96 18.62
C PRO A 4 11.92 28.37 19.11
N ASN A 5 12.03 29.33 18.20
CA ASN A 5 11.72 30.74 18.41
C ASN A 5 10.33 31.10 17.88
N PHE A 6 9.81 30.33 16.91
CA PHE A 6 8.48 30.52 16.39
C PHE A 6 7.80 29.20 16.01
N ILE A 7 6.46 29.24 15.96
CA ILE A 7 5.63 28.13 15.48
C ILE A 7 4.54 28.69 14.57
N ILE A 8 4.43 28.15 13.34
CA ILE A 8 3.27 28.38 12.48
C ILE A 8 2.18 27.37 12.88
N ILE A 9 1.24 27.81 13.70
CA ILE A 9 0.23 26.93 14.34
C ILE A 9 -0.97 26.62 13.44
N GLY A 10 -1.16 27.39 12.37
CA GLY A 10 -2.35 27.24 11.56
C GLY A 10 -2.56 28.30 10.49
N ALA A 11 -3.68 28.25 9.77
CA ALA A 11 -4.61 27.12 9.73
C ALA A 11 -4.33 26.18 8.55
N GLN A 12 -4.76 24.93 8.67
CA GLN A 12 -4.60 23.94 7.61
C GLN A 12 -5.30 24.42 6.33
N LYS A 13 -4.58 24.32 5.20
CA LYS A 13 -5.00 24.78 3.84
C LYS A 13 -4.99 26.29 3.62
N CYS A 14 -4.34 27.05 4.51
CA CYS A 14 -4.16 28.51 4.43
C CYS A 14 -2.78 28.94 3.89
N GLY A 15 -1.98 28.04 3.31
CA GLY A 15 -0.67 28.39 2.73
C GLY A 15 0.53 28.30 3.69
N THR A 16 0.40 27.62 4.82
CA THR A 16 1.48 27.43 5.81
C THR A 16 2.75 26.80 5.24
N THR A 17 2.65 25.93 4.22
CA THR A 17 3.85 25.37 3.55
C THR A 17 4.60 26.43 2.76
N SER A 18 3.90 27.34 2.08
CA SER A 18 4.54 28.43 1.35
C SER A 18 5.27 29.35 2.32
N LEU A 19 4.59 29.80 3.37
CA LEU A 19 5.20 30.67 4.38
C LEU A 19 6.44 30.02 5.03
N TYR A 20 6.35 28.76 5.45
CA TYR A 20 7.47 28.07 6.06
C TYR A 20 8.68 27.98 5.12
N LYS A 21 8.46 27.69 3.83
CA LYS A 21 9.54 27.66 2.83
C LYS A 21 10.16 29.04 2.59
N TYR A 22 9.35 30.10 2.56
CA TYR A 22 9.88 31.47 2.42
C TYR A 22 10.76 31.85 3.62
N LEU A 23 10.33 31.48 4.83
CA LEU A 23 11.07 31.70 6.06
C LEU A 23 12.40 30.94 6.08
N THR A 24 12.43 29.65 5.75
CA THR A 24 13.64 28.82 5.83
C THR A 24 14.66 29.09 4.71
N LYS A 25 14.33 29.97 3.75
CA LYS A 25 15.30 30.51 2.79
C LYS A 25 16.14 31.65 3.41
N HIS A 26 15.70 32.24 4.53
CA HIS A 26 16.43 33.31 5.18
C HIS A 26 17.69 32.77 5.89
N PRO A 27 18.87 33.37 5.74
CA PRO A 27 20.14 32.82 6.24
C PRO A 27 20.19 32.70 7.77
N GLN A 28 19.42 33.51 8.50
CA GLN A 28 19.30 33.44 9.95
C GLN A 28 18.16 32.54 10.46
N ILE A 29 17.50 31.78 9.59
CA ILE A 29 16.40 30.88 9.97
C ILE A 29 16.74 29.45 9.57
N LEU A 30 17.01 28.60 10.57
CA LEU A 30 17.25 27.18 10.34
C LEU A 30 15.92 26.40 10.27
N PRO A 31 15.74 25.53 9.28
CA PRO A 31 14.58 24.65 9.23
C PRO A 31 14.64 23.59 10.33
N ALA A 32 13.48 23.23 10.89
CA ALA A 32 13.34 21.96 11.60
C ALA A 32 13.61 20.78 10.65
N THR A 33 14.05 19.65 11.21
CA THR A 33 14.29 18.37 10.49
C THR A 33 13.10 17.93 9.62
N LYS A 34 11.88 18.26 10.04
CA LYS A 34 10.64 18.13 9.27
C LYS A 34 9.77 19.35 9.53
N LYS A 35 9.06 19.83 8.49
CA LYS A 35 8.15 20.98 8.60
C LYS A 35 7.10 20.79 9.71
N GLU A 36 6.33 19.72 9.63
CA GLU A 36 5.21 19.46 10.56
C GLU A 36 5.67 18.44 11.61
N VAL A 37 6.17 18.91 12.75
CA VAL A 37 6.69 18.05 13.83
C VAL A 37 5.55 17.33 14.54
N HIS A 38 4.37 17.95 14.59
CA HIS A 38 3.18 17.41 15.26
C HIS A 38 3.46 17.01 16.71
N PHE A 39 4.23 17.82 17.44
CA PHE A 39 4.54 17.59 18.84
C PHE A 39 3.34 17.92 19.73
N PHE A 40 2.87 19.17 19.75
CA PHE A 40 1.84 19.59 20.70
C PHE A 40 0.42 19.03 20.43
N ASP A 41 0.22 18.34 19.31
CA ASP A 41 -1.00 17.58 18.99
C ASP A 41 -0.80 16.05 19.13
N LEU A 42 0.09 15.42 18.35
CA LEU A 42 0.16 13.96 18.19
C LEU A 42 1.32 13.29 18.89
N ASN A 43 2.35 14.05 19.29
CA ASN A 43 3.60 13.49 19.79
C ASN A 43 4.04 14.14 21.12
N PHE A 44 3.13 14.78 21.84
CA PHE A 44 3.44 15.48 23.10
C PHE A 44 4.01 14.50 24.14
N ASP A 45 3.79 13.20 23.90
CA ASP A 45 4.27 12.00 24.61
C ASP A 45 5.75 11.99 24.81
N LYS A 46 6.42 12.42 23.74
CA LYS A 46 7.80 12.08 23.51
C LYS A 46 8.72 12.98 24.33
N GLY A 47 8.13 13.94 25.04
CA GLY A 47 8.81 14.90 25.90
C GLY A 47 9.54 15.97 25.10
N MET A 48 9.87 17.05 25.80
CA MET A 48 10.55 18.21 25.19
C MET A 48 11.90 17.85 24.58
N SER A 49 12.62 16.86 25.11
CA SER A 49 13.90 16.42 24.51
C SER A 49 13.72 15.86 23.10
N TRP A 50 12.65 15.10 22.84
CA TRP A 50 12.33 14.64 21.50
C TRP A 50 11.98 15.83 20.61
N TYR A 51 11.19 16.77 21.12
CA TYR A 51 10.84 17.98 20.38
C TYR A 51 12.06 18.80 19.99
N TYR A 52 12.97 19.06 20.94
CA TYR A 52 14.19 19.81 20.70
C TYR A 52 15.17 19.10 19.76
N SER A 53 15.11 17.77 19.64
CA SER A 53 15.94 17.02 18.69
C SER A 53 15.63 17.32 17.22
N HIS A 54 14.49 17.96 16.95
CA HIS A 54 14.12 18.37 15.60
C HIS A 54 14.74 19.69 15.16
N PHE A 55 15.47 20.39 16.03
CA PHE A 55 16.09 21.68 15.75
C PHE A 55 17.62 21.59 15.92
N SER A 56 18.34 21.73 14.82
CA SER A 56 19.80 21.68 14.78
C SER A 56 20.42 22.91 15.45
N GLN A 57 21.59 22.75 16.07
CA GLN A 57 22.43 23.87 16.51
C GLN A 57 23.51 24.14 15.46
N LYS A 58 23.75 25.41 15.17
CA LYS A 58 24.99 25.90 14.53
C LYS A 58 25.53 27.03 15.38
N GLU A 59 26.83 26.97 15.70
CA GLU A 59 27.53 28.11 16.28
C GLU A 59 27.87 29.09 15.14
N THR A 60 27.30 30.29 15.19
CA THR A 60 27.57 31.36 14.24
C THR A 60 27.67 32.68 14.99
N GLN A 61 28.45 33.63 14.45
CA GLN A 61 28.57 34.99 15.01
C GLN A 61 27.25 35.77 14.99
N ASN A 62 26.28 35.38 14.14
CA ASN A 62 24.97 36.00 14.02
C ASN A 62 23.88 35.24 14.80
N LYS A 63 22.85 35.97 15.28
CA LYS A 63 21.68 35.38 15.97
C LYS A 63 20.84 34.57 14.99
N ILE A 64 20.94 33.25 15.04
CA ILE A 64 20.12 32.31 14.25
C ILE A 64 18.88 31.88 15.06
N ILE A 65 17.72 31.91 14.41
CA ILE A 65 16.46 31.41 14.95
C ILE A 65 16.01 30.13 14.23
N THR A 66 15.10 29.39 14.84
CA THR A 66 14.51 28.18 14.24
C THR A 66 13.05 28.02 14.64
N GLY A 67 12.29 27.20 13.92
CA GLY A 67 10.86 27.02 14.17
C GLY A 67 10.26 25.90 13.34
N GLU A 68 9.01 25.58 13.61
CA GLU A 68 8.24 24.56 12.89
C GLU A 68 6.89 25.08 12.39
N ALA A 69 6.19 24.26 11.59
CA ALA A 69 4.87 24.59 11.07
C ALA A 69 3.94 23.38 11.11
N SER A 70 3.11 23.28 12.16
CA SER A 70 2.14 22.20 12.37
C SER A 70 0.71 22.76 12.40
N PRO A 71 0.04 22.87 11.23
CA PRO A 71 -1.20 23.65 11.08
C PRO A 71 -2.43 23.10 11.80
N TYR A 72 -2.31 21.91 12.40
CA TYR A 72 -3.37 21.30 13.20
C TYR A 72 -3.41 21.89 14.62
N TYR A 73 -2.30 22.45 15.12
CA TYR A 73 -2.22 23.00 16.47
C TYR A 73 -3.36 24.00 16.74
N ILE A 74 -3.62 24.95 15.84
CA ILE A 74 -4.65 25.98 16.07
C ILE A 74 -6.04 25.43 16.42
N PHE A 75 -6.37 24.22 15.95
CA PHE A 75 -7.66 23.57 16.19
C PHE A 75 -7.60 22.46 17.25
N HIS A 76 -6.41 22.09 17.73
CA HIS A 76 -6.27 21.00 18.70
C HIS A 76 -6.55 21.52 20.12
N PRO A 77 -7.51 20.94 20.88
CA PRO A 77 -7.97 21.48 22.17
C PRO A 77 -6.84 21.77 23.18
N HIS A 78 -5.88 20.85 23.30
CA HIS A 78 -4.79 20.98 24.28
C HIS A 78 -3.56 21.75 23.78
N ALA A 79 -3.45 22.06 22.50
CA ALA A 79 -2.23 22.67 21.98
C ALA A 79 -1.87 24.04 22.61
N PRO A 80 -2.83 24.98 22.85
CA PRO A 80 -2.52 26.27 23.47
C PRO A 80 -1.87 26.12 24.86
N GLN A 81 -2.50 25.32 25.73
CA GLN A 81 -2.03 25.10 27.08
C GLN A 81 -0.64 24.46 27.09
N ARG A 82 -0.44 23.43 26.26
CA ARG A 82 0.85 22.73 26.20
C ARG A 82 1.99 23.60 25.73
N ILE A 83 1.73 24.43 24.73
CA ILE A 83 2.74 25.33 24.19
C ILE A 83 3.03 26.42 25.22
N SER A 84 2.03 27.00 25.88
CA SER A 84 2.27 28.06 26.87
C SER A 84 3.08 27.56 28.07
N GLN A 85 2.80 26.35 28.55
CA GLN A 85 3.55 25.71 29.62
C GLN A 85 4.99 25.37 29.22
N SER A 86 5.21 25.00 27.95
CA SER A 86 6.52 24.53 27.48
C SER A 86 7.41 25.63 26.92
N LEU A 87 6.80 26.65 26.32
CA LEU A 87 7.40 27.71 25.50
C LEU A 87 6.58 29.01 25.65
N PRO A 88 6.56 29.63 26.85
CA PRO A 88 5.71 30.79 27.12
C PRO A 88 6.02 32.00 26.22
N ASP A 89 7.29 32.20 25.83
CA ASP A 89 7.74 33.35 25.05
C ASP A 89 7.76 33.09 23.52
N ILE A 90 7.11 32.03 23.06
CA ILE A 90 7.14 31.64 21.64
C ILE A 90 6.35 32.62 20.76
N LYS A 91 6.89 32.91 19.57
CA LYS A 91 6.16 33.66 18.55
C LYS A 91 5.24 32.73 17.75
N LEU A 92 3.95 33.05 17.69
CA LEU A 92 2.92 32.25 17.03
C LEU A 92 2.47 32.93 15.74
N ILE A 93 2.50 32.19 14.63
CA ILE A 93 2.06 32.71 13.34
C ILE A 93 0.82 31.93 12.86
N VAL A 94 -0.21 32.67 12.46
CA VAL A 94 -1.48 32.15 11.99
C VAL A 94 -1.77 32.71 10.59
N LEU A 95 -2.05 31.84 9.62
CA LEU A 95 -2.64 32.23 8.34
C LEU A 95 -4.12 31.87 8.30
N LEU A 96 -4.94 32.86 7.99
CA LEU A 96 -6.38 32.73 7.80
C LEU A 96 -6.74 32.92 6.32
N ARG A 97 -7.57 32.02 5.81
CA ARG A 97 -8.10 32.03 4.44
C ARG A 97 -9.62 32.09 4.49
N ASN A 98 -10.27 32.58 3.44
CA ASN A 98 -11.72 32.43 3.27
C ASN A 98 -12.17 31.00 3.70
N PRO A 99 -13.04 30.88 4.72
CA PRO A 99 -13.32 29.59 5.37
C PRO A 99 -14.02 28.59 4.44
N VAL A 100 -14.81 29.07 3.46
CA VAL A 100 -15.42 28.23 2.42
C VAL A 100 -14.33 27.59 1.55
N ASP A 101 -13.44 28.41 1.00
CA ASP A 101 -12.34 27.93 0.15
C ASP A 101 -11.35 27.02 0.92
N ARG A 102 -11.19 27.27 2.23
CA ARG A 102 -10.41 26.43 3.14
C ARG A 102 -11.06 25.06 3.34
N ALA A 103 -12.37 25.01 3.60
CA ALA A 103 -13.13 23.77 3.78
C ALA A 103 -13.07 22.88 2.53
N VAL A 104 -13.34 23.47 1.35
CA VAL A 104 -13.26 22.79 0.05
C VAL A 104 -11.85 22.25 -0.19
N SER A 105 -10.82 23.07 0.07
CA SER A 105 -9.43 22.63 -0.08
C SER A 105 -9.05 21.49 0.89
N HIS A 106 -9.64 21.46 2.09
CA HIS A 106 -9.41 20.38 3.05
C HIS A 106 -10.03 19.06 2.57
N TYR A 107 -11.27 19.12 2.09
CA TYR A 107 -11.98 17.96 1.52
C TYR A 107 -11.21 17.32 0.37
N TYR A 108 -10.85 18.09 -0.66
CA TYR A 108 -10.14 17.54 -1.83
C TYR A 108 -8.75 17.02 -1.50
N HIS A 109 -8.09 17.62 -0.49
CA HIS A 109 -6.83 17.09 0.00
C HIS A 109 -6.98 15.68 0.59
N ASN A 110 -8.04 15.42 1.37
CA ASN A 110 -8.28 14.09 1.94
C ASN A 110 -8.75 13.07 0.89
N ARG A 111 -9.57 13.50 -0.08
CA ARG A 111 -10.06 12.65 -1.16
C ARG A 111 -8.97 12.25 -2.16
N GLN A 112 -8.19 13.22 -2.67
CA GLN A 112 -7.24 12.97 -3.77
C GLN A 112 -5.86 12.47 -3.32
N PHE A 113 -5.32 12.98 -2.20
CA PHE A 113 -3.90 12.75 -1.85
C PHE A 113 -3.68 11.70 -0.77
N ARG A 114 -4.72 11.29 -0.04
CA ARG A 114 -4.57 10.37 1.09
C ARG A 114 -5.19 8.98 0.86
N LYS A 115 -5.26 8.52 -0.40
CA LYS A 115 -5.85 7.23 -0.80
C LYS A 115 -7.36 7.14 -0.53
N LEU A 116 -8.14 8.14 -0.94
CA LEU A 116 -9.61 8.16 -0.79
C LEU A 116 -10.09 8.05 0.68
N ARG A 117 -9.45 8.77 1.62
CA ARG A 117 -9.83 8.76 3.06
C ARG A 117 -11.19 9.40 3.37
N GLU A 118 -11.70 10.21 2.45
CA GLU A 118 -13.06 10.75 2.51
C GLU A 118 -13.91 10.00 1.48
N PRO A 119 -14.75 9.05 1.93
CA PRO A 119 -15.62 8.30 1.04
C PRO A 119 -16.87 9.08 0.61
N LEU A 120 -17.26 10.12 1.37
CA LEU A 120 -18.49 10.88 1.12
C LEU A 120 -18.30 11.97 0.07
N SER A 121 -19.39 12.41 -0.55
CA SER A 121 -19.42 13.69 -1.30
C SER A 121 -19.14 14.87 -0.37
N PHE A 122 -18.87 16.07 -0.92
CA PHE A 122 -18.55 17.22 -0.09
C PHE A 122 -19.74 17.63 0.78
N GLU A 123 -20.94 17.62 0.21
CA GLU A 123 -22.22 17.91 0.86
C GLU A 123 -22.53 16.92 1.98
N GLU A 124 -22.44 15.61 1.73
CA GLU A 124 -22.62 14.58 2.76
C GLU A 124 -21.54 14.70 3.85
N ALA A 125 -20.31 15.06 3.46
CA ALA A 125 -19.21 15.16 4.40
C ALA A 125 -19.40 16.30 5.41
N ILE A 126 -19.86 17.47 4.95
CA ILE A 126 -20.15 18.59 5.86
C ILE A 126 -21.41 18.33 6.71
N GLN A 127 -22.40 17.59 6.18
CA GLN A 127 -23.60 17.22 6.93
C GLN A 127 -23.30 16.23 8.07
N GLN A 128 -22.39 15.27 7.85
CA GLN A 128 -21.98 14.29 8.86
C GLN A 128 -20.79 14.74 9.70
N GLU A 129 -20.36 16.00 9.61
CA GLU A 129 -19.16 16.45 10.32
C GLU A 129 -19.33 16.39 11.85
N SER A 130 -20.42 16.98 12.37
CA SER A 130 -20.67 17.05 13.82
C SER A 130 -20.71 15.67 14.47
N SER A 131 -21.44 14.72 13.90
CA SER A 131 -21.55 13.36 14.43
C SER A 131 -20.21 12.60 14.44
N ARG A 132 -19.28 12.96 13.55
CA ARG A 132 -17.93 12.37 13.48
C ARG A 132 -16.91 13.05 14.40
N ILE A 133 -17.19 14.27 14.86
CA ILE A 133 -16.22 15.11 15.57
C ILE A 133 -16.57 15.31 17.03
N GLU A 134 -17.83 15.58 17.36
CA GLU A 134 -18.23 15.92 18.73
C GLU A 134 -17.88 14.83 19.76
N PRO A 135 -18.15 13.52 19.51
CA PRO A 135 -17.75 12.48 20.45
C PRO A 135 -16.24 12.40 20.63
N GLU A 136 -15.49 12.77 19.59
CA GLU A 136 -14.04 12.70 19.58
C GLU A 136 -13.40 13.88 20.30
N ILE A 137 -13.99 15.08 20.24
CA ILE A 137 -13.56 16.24 21.03
C ILE A 137 -13.65 15.91 22.52
N ASN A 138 -14.76 15.34 22.97
CA ASN A 138 -14.95 14.97 24.38
C ASN A 138 -13.87 13.99 24.85
N LYS A 139 -13.52 13.01 24.02
CA LYS A 139 -12.41 12.08 24.31
C LYS A 139 -11.06 12.77 24.33
N ILE A 140 -10.80 13.71 23.42
CA ILE A 140 -9.55 14.51 23.43
C ILE A 140 -9.46 15.33 24.71
N ILE A 141 -10.55 15.97 25.15
CA ILE A 141 -10.57 16.77 26.37
C ILE A 141 -10.35 15.88 27.60
N ALA A 142 -11.03 14.73 27.68
CA ALA A 142 -10.94 13.80 28.80
C ALA A 142 -9.58 13.08 28.91
N ASP A 143 -8.97 12.75 27.77
CA ASP A 143 -7.63 12.18 27.70
C ASP A 143 -6.77 13.03 26.76
N GLU A 144 -5.91 13.85 27.37
CA GLU A 144 -4.90 14.64 26.69
C GLU A 144 -4.12 13.84 25.61
N ASN A 145 -3.95 12.54 25.80
CA ASN A 145 -3.09 11.70 24.99
C ASN A 145 -3.87 11.02 23.85
N TYR A 146 -5.19 11.17 23.84
CA TYR A 146 -6.09 10.58 22.87
C TYR A 146 -5.90 11.24 21.49
N LYS A 147 -5.68 10.41 20.48
CA LYS A 147 -5.38 10.84 19.10
C LYS A 147 -6.55 10.49 18.19
N SER A 148 -7.42 11.45 17.93
CA SER A 148 -8.55 11.23 17.01
C SER A 148 -8.16 11.47 15.55
N LEU A 149 -8.32 10.44 14.71
CA LEU A 149 -8.22 10.57 13.25
C LEU A 149 -9.41 11.36 12.69
N SER A 150 -10.60 11.19 13.25
CA SER A 150 -11.82 11.87 12.79
C SER A 150 -11.74 13.37 13.04
N HIS A 151 -11.37 13.80 14.24
CA HIS A 151 -11.17 15.23 14.54
C HIS A 151 -10.09 15.85 13.64
N ARG A 152 -9.02 15.10 13.36
CA ARG A 152 -7.92 15.57 12.51
C ARG A 152 -8.30 15.70 11.04
N TYR A 153 -9.08 14.77 10.50
CA TYR A 153 -9.30 14.67 9.05
C TYR A 153 -10.69 15.13 8.59
N TYR A 154 -11.74 15.01 9.40
CA TYR A 154 -13.11 15.28 8.96
C TYR A 154 -13.64 16.65 9.39
N SER A 155 -12.78 17.53 9.94
CA SER A 155 -13.10 18.92 10.33
C SER A 155 -13.04 19.91 9.16
N TYR A 156 -14.09 19.94 8.35
CA TYR A 156 -14.25 20.83 7.20
C TYR A 156 -14.91 22.16 7.57
N LEU A 157 -15.95 22.17 8.40
CA LEU A 157 -16.66 23.37 8.86
C LEU A 157 -16.07 23.92 10.15
N SER A 158 -16.01 23.10 11.19
CA SER A 158 -15.55 23.45 12.55
C SER A 158 -14.20 24.16 12.56
N ARG A 159 -13.23 23.64 11.80
CA ARG A 159 -11.88 24.22 11.67
C ARG A 159 -11.85 25.57 10.92
N GLY A 160 -12.90 25.91 10.18
CA GLY A 160 -13.09 27.22 9.56
C GLY A 160 -13.65 28.29 10.50
N ILE A 161 -14.14 27.91 11.69
CA ILE A 161 -14.63 28.84 12.71
C ILE A 161 -13.43 29.37 13.50
N TYR A 162 -12.72 30.35 12.92
CA TYR A 162 -11.43 30.81 13.48
C TYR A 162 -11.58 31.59 14.79
N ILE A 163 -12.69 32.31 14.98
CA ILE A 163 -12.92 33.11 16.20
C ILE A 163 -12.86 32.25 17.46
N GLN A 164 -13.50 31.08 17.46
CA GLN A 164 -13.49 30.16 18.61
C GLN A 164 -12.08 29.68 18.93
N GLN A 165 -11.29 29.37 17.90
CA GLN A 165 -9.90 28.94 18.06
C GLN A 165 -9.06 30.08 18.63
N LEU A 166 -9.11 31.28 18.04
CA LEU A 166 -8.25 32.40 18.48
C LEU A 166 -8.59 32.91 19.88
N VAL A 167 -9.87 32.94 20.27
CA VAL A 167 -10.28 33.28 21.63
C VAL A 167 -9.67 32.29 22.62
N GLU A 168 -9.71 31.00 22.32
CA GLU A 168 -9.12 29.98 23.20
C GLU A 168 -7.60 30.15 23.31
N TRP A 169 -6.92 30.38 22.19
CA TRP A 169 -5.47 30.59 22.18
C TRP A 169 -5.03 31.85 22.93
N MET A 170 -5.81 32.94 22.86
CA MET A 170 -5.49 34.20 23.54
C MET A 170 -5.74 34.18 25.05
N LYS A 171 -6.35 33.12 25.60
CA LYS A 171 -6.35 32.88 27.06
C LYS A 171 -4.96 32.52 27.59
N PHE A 172 -4.12 31.91 26.75
CA PHE A 172 -2.81 31.37 27.15
C PHE A 172 -1.64 32.24 26.69
N PHE A 173 -1.83 33.07 25.68
CA PHE A 173 -0.80 33.92 25.11
C PHE A 173 -1.33 35.33 24.90
N PRO A 174 -0.51 36.36 25.18
CA PRO A 174 -0.95 37.73 24.98
C PRO A 174 -0.97 38.06 23.48
N ARG A 175 -1.78 39.04 23.07
CA ARG A 175 -2.04 39.37 21.65
C ARG A 175 -0.76 39.62 20.83
N GLN A 176 0.28 40.14 21.47
CA GLN A 176 1.57 40.50 20.87
C GLN A 176 2.39 39.27 20.48
N SER A 177 2.10 38.09 21.06
CA SER A 177 2.72 36.82 20.67
C SER A 177 2.18 36.28 19.35
N PHE A 178 1.13 36.88 18.78
CA PHE A 178 0.52 36.43 17.53
C PHE A 178 0.77 37.38 16.35
N LEU A 179 1.24 36.79 15.24
CA LEU A 179 1.12 37.38 13.92
C LEU A 179 0.00 36.66 13.14
N ILE A 180 -1.09 37.38 12.90
CA ILE A 180 -2.24 36.87 12.15
C ILE A 180 -2.20 37.48 10.75
N LEU A 181 -2.11 36.62 9.74
CA LEU A 181 -1.98 36.99 8.34
C LEU A 181 -3.18 36.50 7.54
N LYS A 182 -3.62 37.33 6.60
CA LYS A 182 -4.57 36.93 5.57
C LYS A 182 -3.83 36.23 4.45
N SER A 183 -4.20 34.98 4.17
CA SER A 183 -3.58 34.15 3.14
C SER A 183 -3.65 34.78 1.76
N GLU A 184 -4.78 35.43 1.42
CA GLU A 184 -4.96 36.10 0.14
C GLU A 184 -3.91 37.20 -0.07
N GLU A 185 -3.60 37.98 0.96
CA GLU A 185 -2.59 39.04 0.87
C GLU A 185 -1.17 38.49 0.78
N LEU A 186 -0.88 37.38 1.45
CA LEU A 186 0.41 36.70 1.28
C LEU A 186 0.61 36.23 -0.17
N TRP A 187 -0.47 35.92 -0.90
CA TRP A 187 -0.38 35.51 -2.31
C TRP A 187 -0.39 36.65 -3.31
N GLU A 188 -0.95 37.80 -2.94
CA GLU A 188 -1.02 39.01 -3.75
C GLU A 188 0.25 39.85 -3.59
N ASN A 189 0.69 40.05 -2.35
CA ASN A 189 1.83 40.90 -1.98
C ASN A 189 2.80 40.16 -1.04
N PRO A 190 3.44 39.06 -1.48
CA PRO A 190 4.26 38.21 -0.63
C PRO A 190 5.45 38.96 -0.01
N GLY A 191 6.12 39.86 -0.74
CA GLY A 191 7.24 40.62 -0.21
C GLY A 191 6.88 41.49 0.99
N GLN A 192 5.79 42.24 0.87
CA GLN A 192 5.28 43.08 1.97
C GLN A 192 4.88 42.24 3.19
N LYS A 193 4.22 41.10 2.97
CA LYS A 193 3.79 40.22 4.08
C LYS A 193 4.98 39.49 4.70
N MET A 194 5.99 39.12 3.93
CA MET A 194 7.21 38.55 4.46
C MET A 194 8.02 39.56 5.27
N LYS A 195 8.03 40.84 4.87
CA LYS A 195 8.56 41.92 5.70
C LYS A 195 7.92 41.95 7.08
N GLN A 196 6.58 41.93 7.15
CA GLN A 196 5.86 41.85 8.42
C GLN A 196 6.26 40.62 9.25
N VAL A 197 6.50 39.48 8.60
CA VAL A 197 6.94 38.26 9.28
C VAL A 197 8.37 38.39 9.82
N TRP A 198 9.32 38.94 9.06
CA TRP A 198 10.69 39.14 9.52
C TRP A 198 10.76 40.14 10.67
N ASP A 199 10.06 41.27 10.54
CA ASP A 199 9.93 42.29 11.59
C ASP A 199 9.35 41.65 12.86
N PHE A 200 8.28 40.86 12.72
CA PHE A 200 7.69 40.13 13.84
C PHE A 200 8.66 39.13 14.47
N LEU A 201 9.47 38.41 13.69
CA LEU A 201 10.45 37.45 14.20
C LEU A 201 11.71 38.13 14.76
N GLY A 202 11.97 39.38 14.39
CA GLY A 202 13.16 40.15 14.80
C GLY A 202 14.41 39.72 14.03
N VAL A 203 14.27 39.38 12.75
CA VAL A 203 15.39 39.13 11.82
C VAL A 203 15.43 40.24 10.76
N PRO A 204 16.60 40.55 10.18
CA PRO A 204 16.71 41.56 9.12
C PRO A 204 15.76 41.28 7.96
N SER A 205 15.14 42.34 7.44
CA SER A 205 14.34 42.21 6.23
C SER A 205 15.26 41.86 5.06
N GLN A 206 14.82 40.92 4.22
CA GLN A 206 15.55 40.50 3.02
C GLN A 206 14.64 40.62 1.80
N THR A 207 15.13 41.08 0.66
CA THR A 207 14.39 40.94 -0.60
C THR A 207 14.59 39.52 -1.14
N GLN A 208 13.51 38.78 -1.35
CA GLN A 208 13.55 37.52 -2.11
C GLN A 208 13.04 37.80 -3.53
N GLU A 209 13.80 37.35 -4.53
CA GLU A 209 13.48 37.57 -5.95
C GLU A 209 12.18 36.84 -6.37
N ILE A 210 11.90 35.66 -5.77
CA ILE A 210 10.74 34.84 -6.15
C ILE A 210 10.05 34.21 -4.93
N TYR A 211 8.75 34.49 -4.80
CA TYR A 211 7.84 33.86 -3.83
C TYR A 211 6.92 32.83 -4.51
N GLU A 212 7.41 31.59 -4.68
CA GLU A 212 6.66 30.51 -5.33
C GLU A 212 5.43 30.06 -4.52
N LYS A 213 4.28 29.90 -5.16
CA LYS A 213 3.08 29.34 -4.51
C LYS A 213 3.19 27.82 -4.42
N HIS A 214 3.50 27.28 -3.24
CA HIS A 214 3.57 25.84 -3.03
C HIS A 214 2.21 25.22 -2.63
N ASN A 215 1.87 24.06 -3.20
CA ASN A 215 0.63 23.32 -2.94
C ASN A 215 -0.67 24.12 -3.18
N TYR A 216 -0.63 25.18 -3.98
CA TYR A 216 -1.78 26.01 -4.32
C TYR A 216 -2.58 25.39 -5.48
N ARG A 217 -3.81 24.96 -5.20
CA ARG A 217 -4.79 24.55 -6.22
C ARG A 217 -6.05 25.42 -6.05
N ARG A 218 -6.54 25.99 -7.16
CA ARG A 218 -7.80 26.74 -7.17
C ARG A 218 -8.97 25.74 -7.24
N HIS A 219 -9.59 25.48 -6.09
CA HIS A 219 -10.81 24.68 -5.98
C HIS A 219 -12.09 25.55 -6.01
N LYS A 220 -12.03 26.77 -6.57
CA LYS A 220 -13.13 27.74 -6.51
C LYS A 220 -14.42 27.24 -7.18
N ASN A 221 -14.31 26.35 -8.17
CA ASN A 221 -15.42 25.84 -8.97
C ASN A 221 -15.80 24.39 -8.67
N ASP A 222 -15.26 23.82 -7.59
CA ASP A 222 -15.41 22.38 -7.32
C ASP A 222 -16.71 22.05 -6.54
N ILE A 223 -17.44 23.08 -6.11
CA ILE A 223 -18.74 22.98 -5.44
C ILE A 223 -19.77 23.85 -6.16
N SER A 224 -21.07 23.51 -6.03
CA SER A 224 -22.14 24.27 -6.68
C SER A 224 -22.25 25.71 -6.15
N ALA A 225 -22.81 26.62 -6.94
CA ALA A 225 -23.08 27.99 -6.50
C ALA A 225 -24.00 28.02 -5.27
N ALA A 226 -25.01 27.14 -5.23
CA ALA A 226 -25.91 26.97 -4.09
C ALA A 226 -25.16 26.52 -2.83
N THR A 227 -24.30 25.49 -2.94
CA THR A 227 -23.46 25.01 -1.82
C THR A 227 -22.53 26.12 -1.32
N ARG A 228 -21.95 26.91 -2.23
CA ARG A 228 -21.09 28.04 -1.87
C ARG A 228 -21.85 29.16 -1.15
N MET A 229 -23.05 29.50 -1.60
CA MET A 229 -23.90 30.48 -0.93
C MET A 229 -24.26 30.02 0.49
N MET A 230 -24.74 28.78 0.64
CA MET A 230 -25.05 28.17 1.94
C MET A 230 -23.86 28.24 2.90
N LEU A 231 -22.65 27.88 2.44
CA LEU A 231 -21.46 27.95 3.28
C LEU A 231 -21.02 29.39 3.60
N THR A 232 -21.23 30.32 2.68
CA THR A 232 -20.92 31.75 2.90
C THR A 232 -21.81 32.30 4.01
N GLU A 233 -23.11 32.03 3.94
CA GLU A 233 -24.08 32.38 4.97
C GLU A 233 -23.76 31.71 6.31
N TYR A 234 -23.43 30.40 6.29
CA TYR A 234 -23.01 29.68 7.49
C TYR A 234 -21.80 30.31 8.21
N PHE A 235 -20.79 30.77 7.46
CA PHE A 235 -19.58 31.35 8.05
C PHE A 235 -19.69 32.85 8.38
N GLN A 236 -20.63 33.58 7.79
CA GLN A 236 -20.78 35.03 7.94
C GLN A 236 -20.81 35.51 9.40
N PRO A 237 -21.66 34.98 10.32
CA PRO A 237 -21.69 35.47 11.70
C PRO A 237 -20.37 35.22 12.44
N TYR A 238 -19.66 34.14 12.13
CA TYR A 238 -18.35 33.85 12.72
C TYR A 238 -17.25 34.76 12.17
N ASN A 239 -17.33 35.12 10.88
CA ASN A 239 -16.40 36.06 10.25
C ASN A 239 -16.57 37.47 10.80
N GLN A 240 -17.81 37.94 10.98
CA GLN A 240 -18.09 39.26 11.57
C GLN A 240 -17.49 39.37 12.99
N ARG A 241 -17.77 38.38 13.85
CA ARG A 241 -17.18 38.31 15.19
C ARG A 241 -15.66 38.24 15.18
N LEU A 242 -15.07 37.54 14.20
CA LEU A 242 -13.62 37.49 14.02
C LEU A 242 -13.05 38.86 13.66
N GLU A 243 -13.67 39.57 12.73
CA GLU A 243 -13.25 40.90 12.30
C GLU A 243 -13.32 41.92 13.44
N GLU A 244 -14.41 41.90 14.20
CA GLU A 244 -14.59 42.72 15.41
C GLU A 244 -13.52 42.41 16.46
N TYR A 245 -13.33 41.12 16.76
CA TYR A 245 -12.36 40.68 17.78
C TYR A 245 -10.91 41.02 17.42
N LEU A 246 -10.55 40.96 16.13
CA LEU A 246 -9.20 41.29 15.67
C LEU A 246 -9.00 42.76 15.29
N GLY A 247 -10.07 43.55 15.20
CA GLY A 247 -10.04 44.90 14.64
C GLY A 247 -9.56 44.94 13.19
N GLN A 248 -9.73 43.86 12.43
CA GLN A 248 -9.21 43.69 11.07
C GLN A 248 -10.29 43.18 10.14
N LYS A 249 -10.51 43.87 9.02
CA LYS A 249 -11.42 43.41 7.95
C LYS A 249 -10.76 42.38 7.04
N PHE A 250 -11.41 41.23 6.86
CA PHE A 250 -10.97 40.18 5.94
C PHE A 250 -11.70 40.23 4.59
N ASN A 251 -12.87 40.87 4.50
CA ASN A 251 -13.59 41.08 3.23
C ASN A 251 -13.88 39.78 2.46
N TRP A 252 -14.14 38.67 3.17
CA TRP A 252 -14.42 37.38 2.54
C TRP A 252 -15.83 37.30 1.92
N ASP A 253 -16.75 38.14 2.40
CA ASP A 253 -18.15 38.21 1.96
C ASP A 253 -18.28 38.82 0.54
N ASN A 254 -17.26 39.55 0.07
CA ASN A 254 -17.23 40.20 -1.25
C ASN A 254 -16.67 39.31 -2.39
N THR A 255 -16.70 37.98 -2.23
CA THR A 255 -16.21 37.07 -3.28
C THR A 255 -17.29 36.53 -4.23
N ALA A 256 -18.56 36.85 -3.97
CA ALA A 256 -19.55 37.02 -5.02
C ALA A 256 -19.49 38.48 -5.47
N VAL A 257 -19.19 38.72 -6.75
CA VAL A 257 -19.14 40.06 -7.40
C VAL A 257 -17.90 40.93 -7.06
N LYS A 258 -16.74 40.56 -7.61
CA LYS A 258 -15.75 41.54 -8.12
C LYS A 258 -15.55 41.32 -9.63
N LYS A 259 -16.51 41.82 -10.41
CA LYS A 259 -16.25 42.46 -11.71
C LYS A 259 -16.36 43.97 -11.45
N SER A 260 -15.63 44.75 -12.25
CA SER A 260 -15.57 46.23 -12.30
C SER A 260 -14.93 46.95 -11.11
N LYS A 261 -13.59 46.98 -11.06
CA LYS A 261 -12.81 48.20 -10.79
C LYS A 261 -11.46 48.05 -11.52
N ASN A 262 -11.48 48.39 -12.80
CA ASN A 262 -10.35 48.85 -13.62
C ASN A 262 -10.94 49.24 -14.99
N GLN A 263 -11.73 50.30 -14.97
CA GLN A 263 -12.06 51.15 -16.12
C GLN A 263 -12.73 52.39 -15.52
N GLU A 264 -11.91 53.22 -14.88
CA GLU A 264 -12.25 54.61 -14.56
C GLU A 264 -10.93 55.37 -14.46
N SER A 265 -10.32 55.50 -15.63
CA SER A 265 -9.31 56.50 -15.94
C SER A 265 -9.61 56.93 -17.36
N GLN A 266 -10.71 57.67 -17.53
CA GLN A 266 -11.03 58.56 -18.65
C GLN A 266 -12.45 59.13 -18.48
N SER A 267 -12.59 60.15 -17.64
CA SER A 267 -13.55 61.24 -17.87
C SER A 267 -13.25 62.38 -16.89
N LEU A 268 -12.41 63.30 -17.34
CA LEU A 268 -12.43 64.70 -16.91
C LEU A 268 -13.72 65.35 -17.47
N ASN A 269 -14.25 66.31 -16.70
CA ASN A 269 -15.36 67.24 -16.98
C ASN A 269 -16.76 66.62 -16.81
N MET A 270 -17.73 67.16 -16.06
CA MET A 270 -17.96 68.48 -15.49
C MET A 270 -18.95 68.33 -14.32
N THR A 271 -18.62 68.98 -13.21
CA THR A 271 -19.49 69.79 -12.33
C THR A 271 -20.99 69.48 -12.17
N SER A 272 -21.33 69.39 -10.88
CA SER A 272 -22.42 70.11 -10.18
C SER A 272 -23.75 69.39 -9.89
N ILE A 273 -24.18 69.65 -8.65
CA ILE A 273 -25.51 69.54 -8.07
C ILE A 273 -25.79 68.24 -7.28
N THR A 274 -25.35 68.32 -6.03
CA THR A 274 -25.96 67.78 -4.81
C THR A 274 -27.46 68.10 -4.69
N GLU A 275 -28.13 67.27 -3.87
CA GLU A 275 -29.45 67.46 -3.26
C GLU A 275 -30.68 67.26 -4.16
N GLN A 276 -31.46 66.21 -3.86
CA GLN A 276 -32.81 66.36 -3.29
C GLN A 276 -33.54 65.01 -3.14
N VAL A 277 -34.11 64.81 -1.93
CA VAL A 277 -35.44 64.21 -1.68
C VAL A 277 -35.55 62.70 -1.94
N SER A 278 -35.39 61.83 -0.93
CA SER A 278 -36.34 61.47 0.14
C SER A 278 -37.67 60.87 -0.33
N ASN A 279 -38.01 59.75 0.33
CA ASN A 279 -39.36 59.25 0.69
C ASN A 279 -40.07 58.18 -0.15
N LYS A 280 -40.46 57.15 0.64
CA LYS A 280 -41.76 56.45 0.71
C LYS A 280 -42.02 55.35 -0.33
N ASN A 281 -42.19 54.11 0.16
CA ASN A 281 -43.48 53.45 0.45
C ASN A 281 -44.33 53.37 -0.84
N GLN A 282 -44.87 52.23 -1.28
CA GLN A 282 -45.70 51.28 -0.54
C GLN A 282 -46.24 50.29 -1.60
N ASP A 283 -46.66 49.08 -1.17
CA ASP A 283 -47.86 48.34 -1.62
C ASP A 283 -48.04 48.05 -3.14
N LYS A 284 -48.65 46.98 -3.64
CA LYS A 284 -49.26 45.72 -3.20
C LYS A 284 -49.77 45.10 -4.52
N LEU A 285 -50.01 43.78 -4.51
CA LEU A 285 -51.07 43.10 -5.27
C LEU A 285 -51.22 43.38 -6.78
N SER A 286 -51.16 42.34 -7.61
CA SER A 286 -52.38 41.60 -7.98
C SER A 286 -52.15 40.60 -9.11
N VAL A 287 -52.94 39.54 -9.02
CA VAL A 287 -53.07 38.38 -9.89
C VAL A 287 -54.23 38.63 -10.85
N THR A 288 -54.09 38.34 -12.14
CA THR A 288 -55.08 37.62 -13.00
C THR A 288 -54.49 37.44 -14.42
N LYS A 289 -54.25 36.20 -14.85
CA LYS A 289 -55.05 35.42 -15.82
C LYS A 289 -55.42 36.18 -17.10
N ILE A 290 -55.00 35.64 -18.26
CA ILE A 290 -55.88 35.20 -19.36
C ILE A 290 -55.09 34.22 -20.26
N GLN A 291 -55.80 33.18 -20.67
CA GLN A 291 -55.40 32.06 -21.50
C GLN A 291 -55.58 32.31 -23.01
N GLN A 292 -54.85 31.51 -23.79
CA GLN A 292 -55.19 30.90 -25.09
C GLN A 292 -54.94 31.65 -26.42
N GLY A 293 -54.28 30.91 -27.34
CA GLY A 293 -54.17 31.18 -28.78
C GLY A 293 -52.88 30.63 -29.39
N GLU A 294 -52.92 29.39 -29.89
CA GLU A 294 -51.86 28.71 -30.66
C GLU A 294 -51.72 29.30 -32.08
N ILE A 295 -50.49 29.54 -32.57
CA ILE A 295 -50.09 29.33 -33.97
C ILE A 295 -48.62 28.90 -34.03
N SER A 296 -48.37 27.86 -34.82
CA SER A 296 -47.12 27.14 -35.04
C SER A 296 -46.02 27.92 -35.77
N SER A 297 -44.78 27.66 -35.33
CA SER A 297 -43.53 27.60 -36.11
C SER A 297 -43.32 28.58 -37.27
N THR A 298 -42.44 29.56 -37.09
CA THR A 298 -41.19 29.71 -37.87
C THR A 298 -40.39 30.95 -37.43
N GLN A 299 -39.05 30.82 -37.47
CA GLN A 299 -38.05 31.91 -37.51
C GLN A 299 -37.94 32.87 -36.31
N LYS A 300 -37.02 32.55 -35.38
CA LYS A 300 -36.11 33.57 -34.83
C LYS A 300 -34.66 33.07 -34.86
N LYS A 301 -34.01 33.33 -35.99
CA LYS A 301 -32.56 33.47 -36.06
C LYS A 301 -32.17 34.82 -35.44
N ASN A 302 -31.16 34.75 -34.57
CA ASN A 302 -30.06 35.72 -34.43
C ASN A 302 -30.36 37.17 -34.02
N GLN A 303 -29.91 37.51 -32.81
CA GLN A 303 -28.78 38.45 -32.69
C GLN A 303 -27.83 37.96 -31.58
N LYS A 304 -26.75 37.31 -32.03
CA LYS A 304 -25.60 36.89 -31.23
C LYS A 304 -24.74 38.13 -30.96
N VAL A 305 -24.62 38.54 -29.71
CA VAL A 305 -23.50 39.39 -29.29
C VAL A 305 -22.24 38.51 -29.31
N SER A 306 -21.36 38.71 -30.29
CA SER A 306 -20.08 38.00 -30.44
C SER A 306 -19.11 38.42 -29.33
N ARG A 307 -19.05 37.63 -28.25
CA ARG A 307 -17.99 37.77 -27.24
C ARG A 307 -16.74 37.01 -27.71
N LYS A 308 -15.64 37.74 -27.94
CA LYS A 308 -14.35 37.25 -28.49
C LYS A 308 -13.72 36.16 -27.59
N ILE A 309 -13.38 35.01 -28.18
CA ILE A 309 -12.63 33.92 -27.54
C ILE A 309 -11.14 34.28 -27.59
N ASN A 310 -10.42 34.22 -26.46
CA ASN A 310 -8.99 34.54 -26.36
C ASN A 310 -8.11 33.28 -26.42
N PHE A 311 -8.23 32.50 -27.50
CA PHE A 311 -7.47 31.27 -27.72
C PHE A 311 -6.41 31.54 -28.80
N LYS A 312 -5.12 31.43 -28.45
CA LYS A 312 -4.00 31.91 -29.27
C LYS A 312 -3.12 30.79 -29.82
N TYR A 313 -2.86 29.75 -29.04
CA TYR A 313 -1.97 28.65 -29.44
C TYR A 313 -2.63 27.29 -29.28
N LEU A 314 -2.41 26.38 -30.23
CA LEU A 314 -2.86 25.00 -30.14
C LEU A 314 -1.68 24.07 -30.45
N VAL A 315 -1.27 23.29 -29.45
CA VAL A 315 -0.20 22.31 -29.63
C VAL A 315 -0.81 20.98 -30.03
N VAL A 316 -0.48 20.53 -31.24
CA VAL A 316 -0.90 19.24 -31.80
C VAL A 316 0.28 18.31 -32.02
N ALA A 317 0.03 17.02 -31.86
CA ALA A 317 1.01 15.97 -32.08
C ALA A 317 0.29 14.62 -32.19
N THR A 318 1.04 13.57 -32.49
CA THR A 318 0.60 12.18 -32.24
C THR A 318 0.54 11.87 -30.74
N ALA A 319 -0.37 10.99 -30.34
CA ALA A 319 -0.41 10.47 -28.98
C ALA A 319 0.99 9.95 -28.57
N ARG A 320 1.42 10.27 -27.33
CA ARG A 320 2.75 9.91 -26.78
C ARG A 320 3.96 10.71 -27.30
N SER A 321 3.74 11.74 -28.11
CA SER A 321 4.79 12.68 -28.56
C SER A 321 5.13 13.80 -27.58
N GLY A 322 4.62 13.78 -26.33
CA GLY A 322 5.01 14.74 -25.30
C GLY A 322 4.10 15.96 -25.12
N THR A 323 2.87 15.95 -25.65
CA THR A 323 1.88 17.05 -25.49
C THR A 323 1.69 17.52 -24.04
N LYS A 324 1.68 16.58 -23.08
CA LYS A 324 1.62 16.92 -21.65
C LYS A 324 2.82 17.74 -21.19
N PHE A 325 4.04 17.42 -21.63
CA PHE A 325 5.24 18.18 -21.33
C PHE A 325 5.12 19.60 -21.90
N MET A 326 4.67 19.74 -23.15
CA MET A 326 4.50 21.05 -23.77
C MET A 326 3.48 21.93 -23.05
N SER A 327 2.38 21.35 -22.54
CA SER A 327 1.43 22.09 -21.71
C SER A 327 2.06 22.68 -20.44
N TYR A 328 3.08 22.01 -19.87
CA TYR A 328 3.81 22.52 -18.71
C TYR A 328 4.79 23.63 -19.10
N ALA A 329 5.55 23.44 -20.18
CA ALA A 329 6.49 24.43 -20.71
C ALA A 329 5.78 25.77 -21.03
N PHE A 330 4.58 25.71 -21.61
CA PHE A 330 3.79 26.91 -21.90
C PHE A 330 3.34 27.61 -20.61
N ARG A 331 2.90 26.83 -19.61
CA ARG A 331 2.50 27.39 -18.31
C ARG A 331 3.66 28.00 -17.53
N SER A 332 4.91 27.52 -17.70
CA SER A 332 6.07 28.07 -16.99
C SER A 332 6.47 29.46 -17.52
N VAL A 333 6.26 29.73 -18.80
CA VAL A 333 6.48 31.06 -19.41
C VAL A 333 5.23 31.95 -19.37
N GLY A 334 4.21 31.56 -18.58
CA GLY A 334 3.03 32.38 -18.33
C GLY A 334 1.86 32.20 -19.31
N ILE A 335 1.99 31.36 -20.35
CA ILE A 335 0.88 31.05 -21.25
C ILE A 335 -0.08 30.08 -20.55
N ASN A 336 -1.34 30.47 -20.38
CA ASN A 336 -2.32 29.61 -19.73
C ASN A 336 -2.79 28.47 -20.66
N CYS A 337 -1.98 27.41 -20.71
CA CYS A 337 -2.17 26.25 -21.58
C CYS A 337 -2.86 25.09 -20.84
N GLY A 338 -3.91 24.52 -21.45
CA GLY A 338 -4.55 23.26 -21.02
C GLY A 338 -3.81 22.00 -21.50
N HIS A 339 -4.19 20.84 -20.98
CA HIS A 339 -3.83 19.54 -21.58
C HIS A 339 -5.12 18.75 -21.78
N GLU A 340 -5.50 18.54 -23.04
CA GLU A 340 -6.76 17.91 -23.44
C GLU A 340 -7.99 18.56 -22.78
N ASN A 341 -8.00 19.89 -22.59
CA ASN A 341 -9.10 20.57 -21.90
C ASN A 341 -10.27 20.90 -22.84
N PHE A 342 -10.00 21.40 -24.05
CA PHE A 342 -11.06 21.65 -25.04
C PHE A 342 -11.40 20.38 -25.80
N PHE A 343 -10.36 19.66 -26.23
CA PHE A 343 -10.47 18.48 -27.08
C PHE A 343 -10.43 17.16 -26.30
N GLY A 344 -10.60 17.18 -24.97
CA GLY A 344 -10.55 15.96 -24.14
C GLY A 344 -11.76 15.03 -24.27
N ALA A 345 -11.71 13.88 -23.60
CA ALA A 345 -12.81 12.93 -23.60
C ALA A 345 -14.13 13.55 -23.09
N PRO A 346 -15.28 13.26 -23.72
CA PRO A 346 -16.59 13.71 -23.29
C PRO A 346 -17.02 13.08 -21.96
N SER A 347 -17.97 13.73 -21.25
CA SER A 347 -18.53 13.19 -20.00
C SER A 347 -19.31 11.88 -20.26
N LYS A 348 -19.56 11.05 -19.24
CA LYS A 348 -20.28 9.76 -19.38
C LYS A 348 -21.65 9.84 -20.09
N LYS A 349 -22.29 11.03 -20.14
CA LYS A 349 -23.56 11.27 -20.85
C LYS A 349 -23.39 11.52 -22.35
N GLN A 350 -22.18 11.83 -22.82
CA GLN A 350 -21.87 12.15 -24.22
C GLN A 350 -20.98 11.05 -24.82
N ARG A 351 -21.42 10.42 -25.91
CA ARG A 351 -20.76 9.23 -26.47
C ARG A 351 -19.59 9.56 -27.41
N TYR A 352 -19.50 10.78 -27.95
CA TYR A 352 -18.49 11.19 -28.93
C TYR A 352 -18.00 12.62 -28.71
N LEU A 353 -16.79 12.92 -29.18
CA LEU A 353 -16.24 14.28 -29.24
C LEU A 353 -16.62 14.88 -30.60
N THR A 354 -17.55 15.82 -30.62
CA THR A 354 -18.07 16.49 -31.82
C THR A 354 -17.71 17.97 -31.81
N GLU A 355 -17.85 18.64 -32.97
CA GLU A 355 -17.63 20.09 -33.06
C GLU A 355 -18.46 20.87 -32.05
N GLU A 356 -19.75 20.55 -31.91
CA GLU A 356 -20.65 21.22 -30.96
C GLU A 356 -20.16 21.09 -29.50
N VAL A 357 -19.63 19.92 -29.13
CA VAL A 357 -19.07 19.68 -27.79
C VAL A 357 -17.83 20.54 -27.56
N VAL A 358 -16.95 20.62 -28.55
CA VAL A 358 -15.73 21.42 -28.49
C VAL A 358 -16.07 22.92 -28.45
N GLU A 359 -16.95 23.40 -29.32
CA GLU A 359 -17.44 24.78 -29.34
C GLU A 359 -18.05 25.17 -28.00
N LYS A 360 -18.92 24.33 -27.44
CA LYS A 360 -19.53 24.59 -26.12
C LYS A 360 -18.49 24.67 -25.02
N ARG A 361 -17.44 23.83 -25.07
CA ARG A 361 -16.33 23.88 -24.10
C ARG A 361 -15.50 25.14 -24.25
N MET A 362 -15.22 25.57 -25.49
CA MET A 362 -14.51 26.81 -25.75
C MET A 362 -15.31 28.04 -25.30
N LEU A 363 -16.61 28.06 -25.58
CA LEU A 363 -17.52 29.11 -25.12
C LEU A 363 -17.60 29.19 -23.58
N ASN A 364 -17.58 28.04 -22.90
CA ASN A 364 -17.69 27.96 -21.45
C ASN A 364 -16.36 28.18 -20.71
N ASN A 365 -15.22 28.01 -21.37
CA ASN A 365 -13.90 27.97 -20.74
C ASN A 365 -12.94 29.01 -21.33
N GLN A 366 -13.38 30.28 -21.28
CA GLN A 366 -12.74 31.47 -21.90
C GLN A 366 -11.40 31.90 -21.27
N LYS A 367 -10.84 31.12 -20.33
CA LYS A 367 -9.65 31.52 -19.57
C LYS A 367 -8.34 30.96 -20.13
N LEU A 368 -8.39 29.92 -20.97
CA LEU A 368 -7.21 29.30 -21.54
C LEU A 368 -6.78 30.04 -22.80
N GLU A 369 -5.50 30.37 -22.86
CA GLU A 369 -4.86 31.00 -24.03
C GLU A 369 -4.31 29.94 -24.99
N ALA A 370 -4.11 28.71 -24.50
CA ALA A 370 -3.67 27.59 -25.29
C ALA A 370 -4.23 26.24 -24.80
N ASP A 371 -4.17 25.22 -25.65
CA ASP A 371 -4.42 23.83 -25.26
C ASP A 371 -3.42 22.93 -25.96
N SER A 372 -2.92 21.91 -25.27
CA SER A 372 -2.10 20.87 -25.86
C SER A 372 -2.89 19.58 -25.92
N SER A 373 -3.22 19.13 -27.12
CA SER A 373 -4.08 17.97 -27.30
C SER A 373 -3.85 17.32 -28.65
N TRP A 374 -3.50 16.03 -28.63
CA TRP A 374 -3.46 15.23 -29.85
C TRP A 374 -4.87 14.97 -30.41
N LEU A 375 -5.92 15.07 -29.58
CA LEU A 375 -7.32 14.93 -30.00
C LEU A 375 -7.85 16.13 -30.80
N ALA A 376 -7.05 17.18 -30.97
CA ALA A 376 -7.47 18.37 -31.70
C ALA A 376 -7.31 18.23 -33.23
N VAL A 377 -6.51 17.26 -33.70
CA VAL A 377 -6.11 17.14 -35.11
C VAL A 377 -7.30 17.09 -36.08
N PRO A 378 -8.38 16.31 -35.83
CA PRO A 378 -9.54 16.29 -36.71
C PRO A 378 -10.34 17.60 -36.77
N PHE A 379 -10.08 18.53 -35.84
CA PHE A 379 -10.80 19.78 -35.72
C PHE A 379 -10.04 20.99 -36.30
N LEU A 380 -8.80 20.81 -36.77
CA LEU A 380 -7.94 21.92 -37.23
C LEU A 380 -8.58 22.76 -38.36
N ASN A 381 -9.40 22.14 -39.21
CA ASN A 381 -10.07 22.82 -40.33
C ASN A 381 -11.54 23.17 -40.05
N THR A 382 -11.99 22.91 -38.84
CA THR A 382 -13.36 23.20 -38.42
C THR A 382 -13.44 24.59 -37.79
N LYS A 383 -14.66 25.09 -37.63
CA LYS A 383 -14.95 26.33 -36.88
C LYS A 383 -14.54 26.29 -35.41
N CYS A 384 -14.23 25.11 -34.86
CA CYS A 384 -13.76 24.95 -33.50
C CYS A 384 -12.35 25.53 -33.29
N VAL A 385 -11.52 25.58 -34.34
CA VAL A 385 -10.18 26.19 -34.26
C VAL A 385 -10.22 27.48 -35.08
N PRO A 386 -10.28 28.66 -34.45
CA PRO A 386 -10.28 29.93 -35.17
C PRO A 386 -9.07 30.09 -36.12
N LYS A 387 -9.22 30.86 -37.20
CA LYS A 387 -8.18 31.03 -38.25
C LYS A 387 -6.89 31.68 -37.74
N ASP A 388 -7.02 32.51 -36.70
CA ASP A 388 -5.98 33.29 -36.04
C ASP A 388 -5.20 32.53 -34.96
N VAL A 389 -5.53 31.26 -34.70
CA VAL A 389 -4.78 30.41 -33.75
C VAL A 389 -3.49 29.92 -34.39
N SER A 390 -2.36 30.16 -33.73
CA SER A 390 -1.06 29.58 -34.11
C SER A 390 -1.02 28.10 -33.74
N ILE A 391 -0.82 27.25 -34.75
CA ILE A 391 -0.74 25.80 -34.56
C ILE A 391 0.71 25.38 -34.39
N ILE A 392 1.00 24.73 -33.27
CA ILE A 392 2.34 24.24 -32.96
C ILE A 392 2.35 22.74 -33.17
N HIS A 393 3.10 22.32 -34.18
CA HIS A 393 3.26 20.93 -34.53
C HIS A 393 4.45 20.35 -33.77
N LEU A 394 4.15 19.63 -32.69
CA LEU A 394 5.15 18.95 -31.86
C LEU A 394 5.46 17.56 -32.43
N THR A 395 6.71 17.35 -32.85
CA THR A 395 7.19 16.06 -33.37
C THR A 395 8.14 15.39 -32.39
N ARG A 396 8.26 14.07 -32.44
CA ARG A 396 9.16 13.25 -31.62
C ARG A 396 9.63 12.07 -32.46
N HIS A 397 10.85 11.59 -32.22
CA HIS A 397 11.40 10.43 -32.93
C HIS A 397 10.38 9.27 -33.05
N PRO A 398 10.06 8.80 -34.27
CA PRO A 398 8.94 7.87 -34.54
C PRO A 398 9.07 6.56 -33.76
N GLN A 399 10.27 5.97 -33.71
CA GLN A 399 10.53 4.74 -32.96
C GLN A 399 10.15 4.88 -31.47
N LYS A 400 10.51 6.00 -30.81
CA LYS A 400 10.17 6.24 -29.40
C LYS A 400 8.65 6.35 -29.20
N VAL A 401 7.94 6.93 -30.17
CA VAL A 401 6.48 7.06 -30.13
C VAL A 401 5.82 5.69 -30.31
N ILE A 402 6.21 4.94 -31.34
CA ILE A 402 5.68 3.61 -31.69
C ILE A 402 5.94 2.60 -30.56
N GLU A 403 7.16 2.54 -30.04
CA GLU A 403 7.50 1.71 -28.88
C GLU A 403 6.63 2.07 -27.67
N SER A 404 6.40 3.37 -27.43
CA SER A 404 5.55 3.78 -26.32
C SER A 404 4.08 3.42 -26.52
N LEU A 405 3.56 3.44 -27.76
CA LEU A 405 2.18 3.05 -28.06
C LEU A 405 1.99 1.53 -27.90
N ILE A 406 2.96 0.74 -28.37
CA ILE A 406 2.94 -0.73 -28.24
C ILE A 406 3.09 -1.15 -26.78
N ALA A 407 3.99 -0.51 -26.03
CA ALA A 407 4.22 -0.81 -24.62
C ALA A 407 2.96 -0.61 -23.75
N ILE A 408 2.09 0.34 -24.10
CA ILE A 408 0.82 0.55 -23.41
C ILE A 408 -0.34 -0.23 -24.04
N GLY A 409 -0.09 -0.97 -25.13
CA GLY A 409 -1.11 -1.68 -25.89
C GLY A 409 -2.20 -0.76 -26.41
N PHE A 410 -1.81 0.36 -27.03
CA PHE A 410 -2.73 1.43 -27.42
C PHE A 410 -3.87 0.95 -28.33
N PHE A 411 -3.59 0.04 -29.28
CA PHE A 411 -4.62 -0.59 -30.14
C PHE A 411 -5.00 -2.00 -29.68
N ARG A 412 -4.24 -2.67 -28.79
CA ARG A 412 -4.63 -3.95 -28.16
C ARG A 412 -5.81 -3.81 -27.20
N ARG A 413 -5.90 -2.66 -26.52
CA ARG A 413 -6.99 -2.34 -25.60
C ARG A 413 -8.21 -1.85 -26.37
N ASN A 414 -8.90 -2.78 -27.04
CA ASN A 414 -10.23 -2.48 -27.55
C ASN A 414 -11.11 -1.99 -26.39
N TYR A 415 -11.97 -1.00 -26.63
CA TYR A 415 -12.95 -0.44 -25.67
C TYR A 415 -12.50 0.71 -24.73
N ASN A 416 -11.54 1.54 -25.13
CA ASN A 416 -11.38 2.87 -24.49
C ASN A 416 -11.65 4.01 -25.49
N PHE A 417 -12.14 5.15 -24.97
CA PHE A 417 -12.52 6.32 -25.79
C PHE A 417 -11.41 6.75 -26.76
N TYR A 418 -10.16 6.75 -26.31
CA TYR A 418 -9.02 7.24 -27.08
C TYR A 418 -8.65 6.30 -28.24
N THR A 419 -8.67 4.99 -28.02
CA THR A 419 -8.45 3.98 -29.09
C THR A 419 -9.59 4.03 -30.11
N ASN A 420 -10.83 4.14 -29.64
CA ASN A 420 -11.98 4.28 -30.55
C ASN A 420 -11.92 5.59 -31.34
N TYR A 421 -11.51 6.68 -30.70
CA TYR A 421 -11.32 7.97 -31.36
C TYR A 421 -10.22 7.89 -32.43
N ALA A 422 -9.10 7.23 -32.13
CA ALA A 422 -8.03 7.01 -33.08
C ALA A 422 -8.50 6.17 -34.29
N LEU A 423 -9.18 5.05 -34.04
CA LEU A 423 -9.70 4.19 -35.11
C LEU A 423 -10.76 4.89 -35.98
N LEU A 424 -11.67 5.67 -35.37
CA LEU A 424 -12.69 6.42 -36.10
C LEU A 424 -12.10 7.48 -37.03
N ASN A 425 -11.00 8.10 -36.61
CA ASN A 425 -10.35 9.15 -37.38
C ASN A 425 -9.18 8.61 -38.21
N THR A 426 -9.02 7.30 -38.39
CA THR A 426 -7.89 6.72 -39.15
C THR A 426 -8.36 5.48 -39.90
N PRO A 427 -9.18 5.67 -40.95
CA PRO A 427 -9.92 4.58 -41.61
C PRO A 427 -9.04 3.55 -42.32
N GLN A 428 -7.80 3.89 -42.64
CA GLN A 428 -6.84 2.98 -43.25
C GLN A 428 -6.22 1.98 -42.27
N ILE A 429 -6.44 2.13 -40.96
CA ILE A 429 -6.15 1.09 -39.99
C ILE A 429 -7.21 0.00 -40.11
N LYS A 430 -6.80 -1.18 -40.59
CA LYS A 430 -7.69 -2.33 -40.71
C LYS A 430 -7.69 -3.13 -39.41
N SER A 431 -8.82 -3.77 -39.10
CA SER A 431 -8.90 -4.66 -37.93
C SER A 431 -7.88 -5.80 -37.99
N SER A 432 -7.54 -6.27 -39.20
CA SER A 432 -6.54 -7.29 -39.51
C SER A 432 -5.10 -6.85 -39.34
N ASP A 433 -4.81 -5.54 -39.27
CA ASP A 433 -3.44 -5.05 -39.16
C ASP A 433 -2.79 -5.47 -37.84
N SER A 434 -1.48 -5.77 -37.87
CA SER A 434 -0.70 -6.05 -36.67
C SER A 434 -0.65 -4.82 -35.74
N GLU A 435 -0.41 -5.00 -34.44
CA GLU A 435 -0.32 -3.85 -33.51
C GLU A 435 0.77 -2.84 -33.92
N LEU A 436 1.89 -3.34 -34.44
CA LEU A 436 2.97 -2.52 -34.97
C LEU A 436 2.49 -1.73 -36.19
N THR A 437 1.90 -2.41 -37.17
CA THR A 437 1.30 -1.81 -38.37
C THR A 437 0.26 -0.74 -37.99
N LYS A 438 -0.61 -1.00 -37.01
CA LYS A 438 -1.61 -0.03 -36.52
C LYS A 438 -0.96 1.22 -35.93
N CYS A 439 0.09 1.05 -35.12
CA CYS A 439 0.83 2.18 -34.54
C CYS A 439 1.57 3.00 -35.61
N CYS A 440 2.16 2.33 -36.60
CA CYS A 440 2.84 2.97 -37.73
C CYS A 440 1.86 3.78 -38.60
N LYS A 441 0.75 3.15 -39.03
CA LYS A 441 -0.30 3.80 -39.83
C LYS A 441 -0.96 4.96 -39.08
N TRP A 442 -1.13 4.84 -37.77
CA TRP A 442 -1.60 5.93 -36.91
C TRP A 442 -0.62 7.10 -36.90
N TYR A 443 0.66 6.82 -36.64
CA TYR A 443 1.70 7.85 -36.61
C TYR A 443 1.73 8.64 -37.92
N LEU A 444 1.85 7.94 -39.06
CA LEU A 444 1.90 8.57 -40.38
C LEU A 444 0.67 9.43 -40.64
N TYR A 445 -0.52 8.86 -40.45
CA TYR A 445 -1.75 9.55 -40.79
C TYR A 445 -2.04 10.74 -39.89
N TRP A 446 -1.73 10.63 -38.60
CA TRP A 446 -1.98 11.73 -37.69
C TRP A 446 -1.09 12.93 -38.01
N HIS A 447 0.17 12.68 -38.38
CA HIS A 447 1.09 13.71 -38.86
C HIS A 447 0.66 14.30 -40.21
N ARG A 448 0.29 13.46 -41.19
CA ARG A 448 -0.28 13.93 -42.48
C ARG A 448 -1.51 14.79 -42.27
N LYS A 449 -2.43 14.41 -41.36
CA LYS A 449 -3.62 15.22 -41.07
C LYS A 449 -3.30 16.59 -40.48
N ILE A 450 -2.20 16.71 -39.74
CA ILE A 450 -1.73 18.02 -39.26
C ILE A 450 -1.20 18.84 -40.44
N GLU A 451 -0.40 18.25 -41.33
CA GLU A 451 0.17 18.92 -42.50
C GLU A 451 -0.88 19.33 -43.54
N GLU A 452 -1.82 18.43 -43.83
CA GLU A 452 -2.99 18.66 -44.70
C GLU A 452 -3.98 19.68 -44.13
N SER A 453 -3.79 20.16 -42.89
CA SER A 453 -4.66 21.20 -42.33
C SER A 453 -4.58 22.51 -43.12
N GLY A 454 -3.50 22.76 -43.86
CA GLY A 454 -3.31 24.02 -44.60
C GLY A 454 -3.20 25.25 -43.67
N ARG A 455 -3.01 25.03 -42.36
CA ARG A 455 -2.71 26.07 -41.37
C ARG A 455 -1.23 26.41 -41.41
N GLN A 456 -0.88 27.64 -41.04
CA GLN A 456 0.52 27.97 -40.79
C GLN A 456 0.98 27.22 -39.53
N LEU A 457 1.88 26.25 -39.72
CA LEU A 457 2.40 25.38 -38.66
C LEU A 457 3.74 25.90 -38.14
N ILE A 458 3.88 25.93 -36.82
CA ILE A 458 5.16 26.14 -36.14
C ILE A 458 5.70 24.76 -35.76
N HIS A 459 6.68 24.27 -36.52
CA HIS A 459 7.29 22.97 -36.30
C HIS A 459 8.31 23.01 -35.17
N TYR A 460 8.21 22.04 -34.26
CA TYR A 460 9.14 21.89 -33.14
C TYR A 460 9.35 20.42 -32.78
N ARG A 461 10.62 20.02 -32.67
CA ARG A 461 11.01 18.67 -32.23
C ARG A 461 11.11 18.65 -30.71
N LEU A 462 10.52 17.64 -30.07
CA LEU A 462 10.58 17.49 -28.62
C LEU A 462 12.03 17.42 -28.10
N GLU A 463 12.94 16.89 -28.92
CA GLU A 463 14.37 16.78 -28.64
C GLU A 463 15.15 18.10 -28.85
N ASP A 464 14.58 19.12 -29.48
CA ASP A 464 15.24 20.42 -29.65
C ASP A 464 15.20 21.24 -28.36
N PRO A 465 16.18 22.12 -28.12
CA PRO A 465 16.13 23.11 -27.04
C PRO A 465 14.81 23.92 -27.08
N LEU A 466 14.18 24.11 -25.93
CA LEU A 466 12.87 24.80 -25.84
C LEU A 466 12.98 26.29 -26.19
N GLU A 467 14.17 26.87 -26.00
CA GLU A 467 14.56 28.21 -26.39
C GLU A 467 14.22 28.47 -27.86
N LEU A 468 14.51 27.51 -28.76
CA LEU A 468 14.20 27.62 -30.18
C LEU A 468 12.70 27.77 -30.46
N LEU A 469 11.84 27.13 -29.66
CA LEU A 469 10.39 27.30 -29.80
C LEU A 469 9.93 28.65 -29.27
N PHE A 470 10.48 29.11 -28.17
CA PHE A 470 10.11 30.40 -27.58
C PHE A 470 10.60 31.57 -28.42
N ASP A 471 11.78 31.47 -29.04
CA ASP A 471 12.26 32.44 -30.03
C ASP A 471 11.32 32.51 -31.24
N LYS A 472 10.91 31.35 -31.80
CA LYS A 472 9.92 31.28 -32.89
C LYS A 472 8.56 31.88 -32.53
N LEU A 473 8.23 31.93 -31.25
CA LEU A 473 6.98 32.50 -30.73
C LEU A 473 7.14 33.91 -30.17
N SER A 474 8.37 34.46 -30.19
CA SER A 474 8.74 35.74 -29.57
C SER A 474 8.32 35.84 -28.10
N LEU A 475 8.57 34.77 -27.34
CA LEU A 475 8.23 34.65 -25.92
C LEU A 475 9.50 34.74 -25.06
N ASP A 476 9.42 35.54 -24.00
CA ASP A 476 10.48 35.63 -22.98
C ASP A 476 10.51 34.36 -22.11
N TYR A 477 11.70 33.78 -21.94
CA TYR A 477 11.92 32.48 -21.30
C TYR A 477 12.88 32.51 -20.10
N GLU A 478 13.15 33.67 -19.50
CA GLU A 478 14.02 33.84 -18.30
C GLU A 478 13.68 32.92 -17.11
N ARG A 479 12.49 32.29 -17.09
CA ARG A 479 12.04 31.37 -16.02
C ARG A 479 12.33 29.89 -16.29
N TYR A 480 13.05 29.55 -17.35
CA TYR A 480 13.20 28.17 -17.83
C TYR A 480 14.22 27.32 -17.05
N GLU A 481 15.23 27.92 -16.39
CA GLU A 481 16.31 27.19 -15.69
C GLU A 481 15.83 26.27 -14.54
N ILE A 482 14.58 26.39 -14.11
CA ILE A 482 13.99 25.61 -13.00
C ILE A 482 13.57 24.18 -13.45
N PHE A 483 13.60 23.86 -14.75
CA PHE A 483 13.00 22.63 -15.29
C PHE A 483 13.95 21.49 -15.69
N ASN A 484 15.28 21.70 -15.72
CA ASN A 484 16.23 20.67 -16.12
C ASN A 484 16.25 19.42 -15.20
N ASP A 485 15.67 19.51 -14.00
CA ASP A 485 15.55 18.39 -13.06
C ASP A 485 14.31 17.51 -13.26
N ILE A 486 13.33 17.94 -14.06
CA ILE A 486 12.22 17.06 -14.45
C ILE A 486 12.67 16.28 -15.68
N LYS A 487 13.59 15.33 -15.44
CA LYS A 487 13.84 14.23 -16.37
C LYS A 487 12.49 13.78 -16.90
N THR A 488 12.36 13.81 -18.22
CA THR A 488 11.23 13.22 -18.96
C THR A 488 10.84 11.93 -18.27
N ASN A 489 9.54 11.65 -18.17
CA ASN A 489 9.02 10.48 -17.48
C ASN A 489 9.34 9.18 -18.27
N THR A 490 10.61 8.93 -18.57
CA THR A 490 11.22 7.66 -18.89
C THR A 490 11.26 6.86 -17.59
N ARG A 491 10.08 6.38 -17.16
CA ARG A 491 10.03 5.13 -16.39
C ARG A 491 10.87 4.10 -17.14
N ASN A 492 12.02 3.73 -16.57
CA ASN A 492 12.96 2.68 -16.98
C ASN A 492 12.58 2.04 -18.32
N SER A 493 13.13 2.57 -19.41
CA SER A 493 13.08 1.95 -20.74
C SER A 493 14.01 0.74 -20.86
N GLU A 494 14.78 0.42 -19.81
CA GLU A 494 15.75 -0.69 -19.80
C GLU A 494 15.11 -2.08 -19.92
N ASN A 495 13.80 -2.23 -19.64
CA ASN A 495 13.07 -3.50 -19.75
C ASN A 495 11.97 -3.50 -20.82
N ARG A 496 11.92 -2.52 -21.73
CA ARG A 496 10.95 -2.53 -22.83
C ARG A 496 11.57 -3.19 -24.05
N ARG A 497 10.79 -4.02 -24.76
CA ARG A 497 11.18 -4.55 -26.07
C ARG A 497 11.53 -3.37 -26.97
N LYS A 498 12.81 -3.22 -27.30
CA LYS A 498 13.28 -2.32 -28.35
C LYS A 498 12.77 -2.89 -29.67
N ILE A 499 12.15 -2.05 -30.48
CA ILE A 499 11.62 -2.45 -31.79
C ILE A 499 12.55 -1.86 -32.82
N ASN A 500 13.19 -2.70 -33.62
CA ASN A 500 13.87 -2.24 -34.82
C ASN A 500 12.81 -2.07 -35.92
N LEU A 501 12.49 -0.83 -36.28
CA LEU A 501 11.44 -0.55 -37.27
C LEU A 501 11.79 -1.12 -38.65
N ILE A 502 13.07 -1.13 -39.01
CA ILE A 502 13.56 -1.61 -40.32
C ILE A 502 13.37 -3.12 -40.41
N GLU A 503 13.70 -3.86 -39.35
CA GLU A 503 13.58 -5.33 -39.33
C GLU A 503 12.14 -5.82 -39.11
N GLU A 504 11.34 -5.10 -38.30
CA GLU A 504 10.04 -5.62 -37.85
C GLU A 504 8.85 -5.18 -38.71
N ILE A 505 8.97 -4.13 -39.54
CA ILE A 505 7.89 -3.70 -40.45
C ILE A 505 7.95 -4.55 -41.73
N LYS A 506 6.96 -5.41 -41.91
CA LYS A 506 6.86 -6.34 -43.06
C LYS A 506 6.30 -5.72 -44.35
N GLU A 507 5.88 -4.46 -44.30
CA GLU A 507 5.28 -3.72 -45.42
C GLU A 507 6.32 -2.69 -45.92
N PRO A 508 7.04 -2.93 -47.03
CA PRO A 508 8.14 -2.07 -47.48
C PRO A 508 7.72 -0.62 -47.75
N ASP A 509 6.54 -0.42 -48.34
CA ASP A 509 5.99 0.92 -48.60
C ASP A 509 5.70 1.66 -47.29
N LEU A 510 5.17 0.97 -46.28
CA LEU A 510 4.90 1.55 -44.96
C LEU A 510 6.18 1.96 -44.23
N LEU A 511 7.24 1.15 -44.36
CA LEU A 511 8.55 1.47 -43.81
C LEU A 511 9.15 2.71 -44.50
N LYS A 512 9.12 2.74 -45.83
CA LYS A 512 9.59 3.88 -46.64
C LYS A 512 8.88 5.16 -46.25
N GLU A 513 7.55 5.13 -46.14
CA GLU A 513 6.75 6.30 -45.74
C GLU A 513 7.11 6.82 -44.33
N ILE A 514 7.44 5.92 -43.38
CA ILE A 514 7.87 6.32 -42.02
C ILE A 514 9.24 6.98 -42.06
N ILE A 515 10.17 6.44 -42.84
CA ILE A 515 11.52 6.99 -43.02
C ILE A 515 11.44 8.38 -43.63
N GLU A 516 10.73 8.53 -44.76
CA GLU A 516 10.57 9.82 -45.44
C GLU A 516 9.95 10.89 -44.52
N MET A 517 8.91 10.52 -43.74
CA MET A 517 8.31 11.46 -42.78
C MET A 517 9.25 11.81 -41.62
N ALA A 518 10.06 10.85 -41.15
CA ALA A 518 11.03 11.09 -40.09
C ALA A 518 12.11 12.06 -40.56
N GLU A 519 12.64 11.83 -41.76
CA GLU A 519 13.63 12.68 -42.42
C GLU A 519 13.09 14.09 -42.68
N GLY A 520 11.83 14.20 -43.09
CA GLY A 520 11.13 15.47 -43.23
C GLY A 520 11.04 16.29 -41.93
N TYR A 521 11.11 15.64 -40.77
CA TYR A 521 11.22 16.29 -39.46
C TYR A 521 12.64 16.30 -38.89
N GLY A 522 13.66 15.96 -39.69
CA GLY A 522 15.06 15.96 -39.26
C GLY A 522 15.41 14.83 -38.28
N TYR A 523 14.71 13.69 -38.34
CA TYR A 523 15.11 12.46 -37.66
C TYR A 523 15.66 11.46 -38.69
N SER A 524 16.72 10.75 -38.33
CA SER A 524 17.26 9.66 -39.15
C SER A 524 16.84 8.32 -38.55
N ILE A 525 16.35 7.40 -39.40
CA ILE A 525 16.07 6.01 -39.04
C ILE A 525 17.12 5.16 -39.77
N THR A 526 18.31 5.01 -39.19
CA THR A 526 19.37 4.16 -39.76
C THR A 526 19.25 2.72 -39.29
N GLU A 527 19.74 1.77 -40.11
CA GLU A 527 20.18 0.47 -39.61
C GLU A 527 21.38 0.70 -38.69
N GLU A 528 21.19 0.68 -37.36
CA GLU A 528 22.35 0.65 -36.47
C GLU A 528 23.02 -0.73 -36.54
N THR A 529 23.92 -0.86 -37.52
CA THR A 529 25.16 -1.59 -37.34
C THR A 529 26.06 -0.78 -36.40
N GLU A 530 26.52 -1.45 -35.35
CA GLU A 530 27.65 -1.07 -34.46
C GLU A 530 28.16 0.38 -34.52
N THR A 531 27.58 1.29 -33.73
CA THR A 531 28.33 2.47 -33.25
C THR A 531 27.74 3.05 -31.96
N THR A 532 27.75 2.24 -30.90
CA THR A 532 27.56 2.73 -29.51
C THR A 532 28.65 2.26 -28.56
N MET A 533 29.88 2.02 -29.09
CA MET A 533 31.05 1.64 -28.28
C MET A 533 32.04 2.77 -27.97
N SER A 534 31.89 4.00 -28.49
CA SER A 534 32.87 5.07 -28.20
C SER A 534 32.45 6.07 -27.11
N THR A 535 31.16 6.25 -26.82
CA THR A 535 30.69 7.17 -25.75
C THR A 535 30.33 6.47 -24.44
N GLN A 536 30.22 5.14 -24.41
CA GLN A 536 30.06 4.38 -23.16
C GLN A 536 31.39 4.00 -22.50
N LYS A 537 32.50 3.93 -23.25
CA LYS A 537 33.81 3.55 -22.69
C LYS A 537 34.37 4.57 -21.69
N ASN A 538 34.13 5.88 -21.91
CA ASN A 538 34.61 6.92 -20.98
C ASN A 538 33.72 7.16 -19.75
N GLN A 539 32.48 6.65 -19.72
CA GLN A 539 31.62 6.74 -18.53
C GLN A 539 31.62 5.44 -17.72
N GLN A 540 31.87 4.28 -18.34
CA GLN A 540 31.89 2.99 -17.65
C GLN A 540 33.23 2.70 -16.96
N GLU A 541 34.35 3.24 -17.46
CA GLU A 541 35.65 3.14 -16.79
C GLU A 541 35.75 3.99 -15.51
N ASN A 542 34.95 5.06 -15.37
CA ASN A 542 34.91 5.87 -14.15
C ASN A 542 33.92 5.33 -13.09
N ILE A 543 32.87 4.61 -13.50
CA ILE A 543 31.88 4.03 -12.57
C ILE A 543 32.40 2.70 -12.00
N VAL A 544 33.06 1.85 -12.81
CA VAL A 544 33.60 0.56 -12.36
C VAL A 544 34.85 0.71 -11.48
N LYS A 545 35.61 1.81 -11.60
CA LYS A 545 36.74 2.11 -10.69
C LYS A 545 36.31 2.62 -9.31
N VAL A 546 35.12 3.22 -9.19
CA VAL A 546 34.61 3.75 -7.92
C VAL A 546 33.86 2.67 -7.14
N ASP A 547 33.07 1.82 -7.81
CA ASP A 547 32.33 0.73 -7.15
C ASP A 547 33.24 -0.42 -6.68
N ASN A 548 34.27 -0.80 -7.46
CA ASN A 548 35.22 -1.84 -7.04
C ASN A 548 36.15 -1.41 -5.89
N LYS A 549 36.37 -0.10 -5.70
CA LYS A 549 37.13 0.42 -4.55
C LYS A 549 36.28 0.42 -3.27
N TYR A 550 34.99 0.75 -3.39
CA TYR A 550 34.05 0.74 -2.28
C TYR A 550 33.70 -0.67 -1.79
N GLU A 551 33.49 -1.66 -2.68
CA GLU A 551 33.18 -3.04 -2.26
C GLU A 551 34.39 -3.75 -1.63
N LYS A 552 35.61 -3.47 -2.09
CA LYS A 552 36.83 -4.07 -1.55
C LYS A 552 37.21 -3.48 -0.18
N GLU A 553 37.03 -2.16 0.01
CA GLU A 553 37.20 -1.52 1.32
C GLU A 553 36.14 -1.95 2.36
N ILE A 554 34.91 -2.29 1.92
CA ILE A 554 33.85 -2.79 2.82
C ILE A 554 34.13 -4.26 3.21
N GLN A 555 34.55 -5.12 2.28
CA GLN A 555 34.86 -6.52 2.58
C GLN A 555 36.12 -6.69 3.45
N GLU A 556 37.16 -5.86 3.25
CA GLU A 556 38.36 -5.85 4.09
C GLU A 556 38.07 -5.28 5.50
N LYS A 557 37.23 -4.24 5.62
CA LYS A 557 36.78 -3.72 6.94
C LYS A 557 35.86 -4.68 7.71
N GLU A 558 35.01 -5.45 7.02
CA GLU A 558 34.10 -6.43 7.65
C GLU A 558 34.83 -7.69 8.14
N GLN A 559 35.90 -8.14 7.45
CA GLN A 559 36.69 -9.30 7.89
C GLN A 559 37.59 -8.98 9.09
N VAL A 560 38.22 -7.81 9.11
CA VAL A 560 39.06 -7.35 10.24
C VAL A 560 38.22 -7.12 11.50
N SER A 561 37.00 -6.57 11.35
CA SER A 561 36.04 -6.38 12.44
C SER A 561 35.62 -7.71 13.11
N MET A 562 35.39 -8.77 12.32
CA MET A 562 34.91 -10.05 12.85
C MET A 562 35.96 -10.91 13.58
N SER A 563 37.26 -10.75 13.27
CA SER A 563 38.33 -11.41 14.05
C SER A 563 38.56 -10.69 15.38
N GLU A 564 38.63 -9.35 15.37
CA GLU A 564 38.75 -8.55 16.60
C GLU A 564 37.59 -8.77 17.58
N LEU A 565 36.38 -9.03 17.05
CA LEU A 565 35.19 -9.32 17.86
C LEU A 565 35.21 -10.70 18.53
N LYS A 566 35.80 -11.71 17.89
CA LYS A 566 35.96 -13.04 18.50
C LYS A 566 36.98 -13.02 19.63
N ASP A 567 38.06 -12.27 19.44
CA ASP A 567 39.11 -12.13 20.45
C ASP A 567 38.64 -11.31 21.67
N LYS A 568 37.80 -10.29 21.45
CA LYS A 568 37.14 -9.55 22.55
C LYS A 568 36.15 -10.42 23.33
N LEU A 569 35.32 -11.21 22.63
CA LEU A 569 34.35 -12.11 23.27
C LEU A 569 35.05 -13.22 24.09
N HIS A 570 36.15 -13.77 23.58
CA HIS A 570 36.94 -14.77 24.31
C HIS A 570 37.62 -14.17 25.55
N ASN A 571 38.14 -12.94 25.44
CA ASN A 571 38.71 -12.21 26.59
C ASN A 571 37.64 -11.86 27.65
N TYR A 572 36.43 -11.50 27.25
CA TYR A 572 35.33 -11.25 28.19
C TYR A 572 34.92 -12.51 28.96
N GLN A 573 34.75 -13.64 28.27
CA GLN A 573 34.42 -14.93 28.89
C GLN A 573 35.52 -15.38 29.88
N SER A 574 36.79 -15.25 29.50
CA SER A 574 37.92 -15.63 30.34
C SER A 574 38.10 -14.70 31.57
N ARG A 575 37.77 -13.40 31.43
CA ARG A 575 37.80 -12.43 32.53
C ARG A 575 36.66 -12.66 33.54
N LEU A 576 35.51 -13.14 33.10
CA LEU A 576 34.37 -13.49 33.96
C LEU A 576 34.60 -14.78 34.76
N GLU A 577 35.24 -15.79 34.19
CA GLU A 577 35.63 -17.01 34.92
C GLU A 577 36.58 -16.70 36.09
N LYS A 578 37.50 -15.75 35.92
CA LYS A 578 38.37 -15.23 36.99
C LYS A 578 37.63 -14.46 38.08
N ILE A 579 36.57 -13.73 37.75
CA ILE A 579 35.74 -13.02 38.75
C ILE A 579 34.86 -14.02 39.52
N HIS A 580 34.44 -15.11 38.89
CA HIS A 580 33.65 -16.17 39.51
C HIS A 580 34.46 -16.99 40.52
N SER A 581 35.74 -17.27 40.22
CA SER A 581 36.64 -17.93 41.17
C SER A 581 36.97 -17.06 42.40
N GLN A 582 36.96 -15.73 42.25
CA GLN A 582 37.19 -14.79 43.36
C GLN A 582 35.95 -14.50 44.22
N ARG A 583 34.72 -14.69 43.71
CA ARG A 583 33.48 -14.47 44.48
C ARG A 583 33.02 -15.71 45.27
N ASN A 584 33.36 -16.91 44.82
CA ASN A 584 33.04 -18.15 45.54
C ASN A 584 33.91 -18.39 46.79
N SER A 585 34.96 -17.60 47.02
CA SER A 585 35.80 -17.67 48.22
C SER A 585 35.31 -16.80 49.38
N LYS A 586 34.20 -16.04 49.22
CA LYS A 586 33.61 -15.18 50.27
C LYS A 586 32.12 -15.42 50.44
N GLN A 587 31.73 -16.61 50.92
CA GLN A 587 30.46 -16.80 51.61
C GLN A 587 30.47 -18.11 52.42
N PHE A 588 31.09 -18.09 53.59
CA PHE A 588 30.72 -18.92 54.73
C PHE A 588 30.77 -18.03 55.98
N GLY A 589 29.62 -17.85 56.60
CA GLY A 589 29.43 -16.96 57.76
C GLY A 589 27.95 -16.84 58.08
N SER A 590 27.46 -17.84 58.81
CA SER A 590 26.10 -17.98 59.34
C SER A 590 25.78 -16.95 60.42
N SER A 591 24.54 -16.44 60.45
CA SER A 591 23.74 -16.37 61.69
C SER A 591 22.30 -15.94 61.41
N THR A 592 21.42 -16.53 62.20
CA THR A 592 19.97 -16.56 62.19
C THR A 592 19.33 -15.37 62.93
N SER A 593 18.13 -14.95 62.48
CA SER A 593 16.86 -14.87 63.25
C SER A 593 16.03 -13.58 63.11
N SER A 594 14.74 -13.84 62.87
CA SER A 594 13.49 -13.15 63.29
C SER A 594 13.08 -11.76 62.75
N ASN A 595 12.00 -11.81 61.95
CA ASN A 595 10.75 -11.02 61.96
C ASN A 595 10.74 -9.57 62.45
N GLY A 596 10.23 -8.69 61.58
CA GLY A 596 9.68 -7.39 61.96
C GLY A 596 9.25 -6.59 60.74
N GLU A 597 7.95 -6.44 60.53
CA GLU A 597 7.33 -5.53 59.57
C GLU A 597 7.83 -4.09 59.76
N ILE A 598 8.19 -3.40 58.68
CA ILE A 598 8.33 -1.93 58.71
C ILE A 598 7.68 -1.33 57.47
N THR A 599 6.55 -0.68 57.73
CA THR A 599 5.87 0.33 56.90
C THR A 599 6.80 1.52 56.70
N MET A 600 7.07 1.93 55.45
CA MET A 600 7.78 3.18 55.17
C MET A 600 6.83 4.27 54.67
N LYS A 601 6.58 5.23 55.56
CA LYS A 601 6.26 6.63 55.23
C LYS A 601 7.45 7.24 54.48
N LEU A 602 7.18 7.94 53.39
CA LEU A 602 8.16 8.82 52.74
C LEU A 602 8.00 10.23 53.30
N SER A 603 8.92 10.62 54.18
CA SER A 603 9.18 12.01 54.55
C SER A 603 10.13 12.65 53.55
N ASN A 604 9.84 13.91 53.21
CA ASN A 604 10.76 14.82 52.53
C ASN A 604 11.96 15.11 53.44
N ASP A 605 13.18 14.98 52.92
CA ASP A 605 14.15 16.06 53.10
C ASP A 605 15.26 16.06 52.03
N ASN A 606 15.54 17.26 51.55
CA ASN A 606 16.58 17.58 50.57
C ASN A 606 17.84 18.03 51.32
N SER A 607 18.96 17.30 51.19
CA SER A 607 20.27 17.95 51.19
C SER A 607 21.38 17.04 50.64
N VAL A 608 22.12 17.61 49.68
CA VAL A 608 23.53 17.36 49.32
C VAL A 608 23.91 15.94 48.86
N ALA A 609 23.91 15.73 47.53
CA ALA A 609 24.90 14.87 46.88
C ALA A 609 25.17 15.32 45.43
N LYS A 610 26.43 15.65 45.15
CA LYS A 610 27.01 15.95 43.82
C LYS A 610 26.57 14.88 42.81
N LYS A 611 25.78 15.25 41.79
CA LYS A 611 25.33 14.33 40.73
C LYS A 611 26.37 14.22 39.60
N THR A 612 27.18 13.18 39.68
CA THR A 612 27.71 12.47 38.52
C THR A 612 26.52 11.99 37.66
N LYS A 613 26.57 12.23 36.34
CA LYS A 613 25.54 11.81 35.38
C LYS A 613 25.58 10.29 35.16
N SER A 614 24.94 9.52 36.03
CA SER A 614 24.56 8.12 35.75
C SER A 614 23.28 8.10 34.92
N LYS A 615 23.38 7.65 33.65
CA LYS A 615 22.30 7.57 32.66
C LYS A 615 21.61 6.19 32.73
N ARG A 616 20.30 6.19 32.98
CA ARG A 616 19.25 5.14 32.74
C ARG A 616 19.66 3.66 32.89
N THR A 617 19.33 3.08 34.03
CA THR A 617 19.46 1.65 34.36
C THR A 617 18.16 0.82 34.26
N ILE A 618 17.09 1.37 33.66
CA ILE A 618 15.74 0.76 33.69
C ILE A 618 15.32 0.30 32.28
N PRO A 619 14.77 -0.94 32.11
CA PRO A 619 14.26 -1.46 30.83
C PRO A 619 13.19 -0.57 30.19
N ALA A 620 13.06 -0.66 28.86
CA ALA A 620 12.08 0.12 28.09
C ALA A 620 10.66 -0.50 28.05
N LEU A 621 10.32 -1.34 29.04
CA LEU A 621 8.99 -1.89 29.29
C LEU A 621 8.11 -0.88 30.06
N THR A 622 6.81 -1.15 30.20
CA THR A 622 5.94 -0.32 31.06
C THR A 622 6.40 -0.36 32.53
N LYS A 623 6.17 0.72 33.28
CA LYS A 623 6.58 0.81 34.70
C LYS A 623 6.02 -0.34 35.53
N ASP A 624 4.76 -0.70 35.31
CA ASP A 624 4.10 -1.77 36.03
C ASP A 624 4.67 -3.15 35.66
N ALA A 625 5.06 -3.38 34.39
CA ALA A 625 5.79 -4.57 33.97
C ALA A 625 7.15 -4.67 34.66
N VAL A 626 7.90 -3.57 34.71
CA VAL A 626 9.21 -3.52 35.37
C VAL A 626 9.08 -3.82 36.86
N ILE A 627 8.14 -3.18 37.55
CA ILE A 627 7.90 -3.41 38.99
C ILE A 627 7.53 -4.87 39.24
N PHE A 628 6.63 -5.43 38.43
CA PHE A 628 6.23 -6.82 38.53
C PHE A 628 7.42 -7.77 38.32
N LEU A 629 8.16 -7.62 37.21
CA LEU A 629 9.32 -8.46 36.87
C LEU A 629 10.39 -8.37 37.94
N GLU A 630 10.68 -7.17 38.44
CA GLU A 630 11.67 -6.98 39.48
C GLU A 630 11.28 -7.69 40.77
N LYS A 631 10.02 -7.54 41.21
CA LYS A 631 9.51 -8.24 42.38
C LYS A 631 9.56 -9.75 42.20
N PHE A 632 9.13 -10.25 41.03
CA PHE A 632 9.11 -11.67 40.70
C PHE A 632 10.52 -12.28 40.71
N LEU A 633 11.48 -11.66 40.01
CA LEU A 633 12.84 -12.17 39.90
C LEU A 633 13.64 -12.01 41.21
N ARG A 634 13.37 -10.97 42.01
CA ARG A 634 13.98 -10.85 43.36
C ARG A 634 13.50 -11.94 44.31
N GLN A 635 12.24 -12.36 44.19
CA GLN A 635 11.70 -13.49 44.96
C GLN A 635 12.19 -14.85 44.41
N LYS A 636 12.50 -14.93 43.12
CA LYS A 636 12.98 -16.13 42.44
C LYS A 636 14.27 -15.86 41.63
N PRO A 637 15.43 -15.62 42.28
CA PRO A 637 16.66 -15.22 41.59
C PRO A 637 17.26 -16.32 40.69
N ASN A 638 16.80 -17.56 40.83
CA ASN A 638 17.18 -18.70 39.98
C ASN A 638 16.21 -18.93 38.81
N ALA A 639 15.19 -18.08 38.64
CA ALA A 639 14.24 -18.16 37.53
C ALA A 639 14.99 -18.05 36.19
N LYS A 640 14.72 -18.99 35.28
CA LYS A 640 15.27 -18.99 33.93
C LYS A 640 14.51 -17.99 33.07
N VAL A 641 15.24 -17.07 32.44
CA VAL A 641 14.67 -16.00 31.62
C VAL A 641 15.16 -16.12 30.18
N LEU A 642 14.23 -16.06 29.23
CA LEU A 642 14.53 -15.90 27.80
C LEU A 642 14.11 -14.51 27.33
N GLU A 643 15.00 -13.82 26.61
CA GLU A 643 14.74 -12.52 26.03
C GLU A 643 14.95 -12.57 24.51
N PHE A 644 13.91 -12.22 23.75
CA PHE A 644 14.02 -11.99 22.31
C PHE A 644 14.15 -10.48 22.05
N GLY A 645 15.27 -10.06 21.46
CA GLY A 645 15.65 -8.65 21.32
C GLY A 645 16.42 -8.16 22.54
N SER A 646 17.58 -7.54 22.34
CA SER A 646 18.50 -7.18 23.43
C SER A 646 18.60 -5.67 23.67
N GLY A 647 19.14 -5.25 24.81
CA GLY A 647 19.32 -3.83 25.14
C GLY A 647 19.70 -3.55 26.58
N ILE A 648 19.27 -2.38 27.09
CA ILE A 648 19.39 -2.02 28.52
C ILE A 648 18.60 -3.01 29.39
N SER A 649 17.52 -3.60 28.84
CA SER A 649 16.77 -4.69 29.49
C SER A 649 17.66 -5.89 29.79
N THR A 650 18.54 -6.28 28.87
CA THR A 650 19.49 -7.39 29.05
C THR A 650 20.44 -7.14 30.22
N VAL A 651 21.04 -5.95 30.30
CA VAL A 651 21.95 -5.54 31.39
C VAL A 651 21.23 -5.42 32.73
N TRP A 652 19.94 -5.09 32.70
CA TRP A 652 19.12 -5.02 33.91
C TRP A 652 18.70 -6.42 34.39
N LEU A 653 18.23 -7.28 33.48
CA LEU A 653 17.85 -8.66 33.78
C LEU A 653 19.02 -9.49 34.29
N SER A 654 20.22 -9.28 33.73
CA SER A 654 21.44 -9.97 34.17
C SER A 654 21.83 -9.68 35.62
N LYS A 655 21.28 -8.63 36.24
CA LYS A 655 21.49 -8.34 37.67
C LYS A 655 20.46 -9.03 38.58
N LEU A 656 19.35 -9.49 38.00
CA LEU A 656 18.20 -10.03 38.73
C LEU A 656 18.09 -11.55 38.63
N THR A 657 18.65 -12.17 37.58
CA THR A 657 18.68 -13.63 37.42
C THR A 657 20.06 -14.14 37.03
N LYS A 658 20.39 -15.34 37.51
CA LYS A 658 21.62 -16.07 37.15
C LYS A 658 21.51 -16.86 35.84
N LYS A 659 20.30 -16.99 35.25
CA LYS A 659 20.02 -17.87 34.10
C LYS A 659 19.28 -17.10 33.00
N LEU A 660 19.97 -16.13 32.39
CA LEU A 660 19.45 -15.31 31.29
C LEU A 660 19.98 -15.81 29.94
N VAL A 661 19.08 -16.11 29.01
CA VAL A 661 19.35 -16.29 27.59
C VAL A 661 18.79 -15.07 26.86
N SER A 662 19.62 -14.35 26.10
CA SER A 662 19.18 -13.19 25.31
C SER A 662 19.57 -13.36 23.85
N ILE A 663 18.64 -13.06 22.95
CA ILE A 663 18.76 -13.31 21.51
C ILE A 663 18.70 -11.99 20.76
N GLU A 664 19.78 -11.64 20.05
CA GLU A 664 19.83 -10.50 19.15
C GLU A 664 20.03 -10.95 17.71
N HIS A 665 19.47 -10.22 16.76
CA HIS A 665 19.59 -10.47 15.33
C HIS A 665 20.39 -9.41 14.58
N ASP A 666 20.54 -8.23 15.18
CA ASP A 666 21.28 -7.10 14.62
C ASP A 666 22.71 -7.07 15.18
N ILE A 667 23.70 -7.12 14.28
CA ILE A 667 25.11 -7.24 14.67
C ILE A 667 25.65 -5.98 15.36
N GLU A 668 25.26 -4.79 14.91
CA GLU A 668 25.71 -3.52 15.51
C GLU A 668 25.11 -3.35 16.90
N TRP A 669 23.83 -3.73 17.05
CA TRP A 669 23.16 -3.69 18.35
C TRP A 669 23.71 -4.72 19.33
N TYR A 670 24.02 -5.94 18.85
CA TYR A 670 24.67 -6.97 19.64
C TYR A 670 26.00 -6.47 20.22
N GLN A 671 26.87 -5.89 19.38
CA GLN A 671 28.15 -5.32 19.83
C GLN A 671 27.96 -4.25 20.91
N LYS A 672 26.98 -3.37 20.72
CA LYS A 672 26.68 -2.31 21.66
C LYS A 672 26.23 -2.83 23.02
N VAL A 673 25.41 -3.88 23.06
CA VAL A 673 24.94 -4.50 24.31
C VAL A 673 26.05 -5.30 24.97
N THR A 674 26.92 -5.97 24.21
CA THR A 674 28.12 -6.63 24.73
C THR A 674 29.01 -5.65 25.50
N ASN A 675 29.28 -4.47 24.93
CA ASN A 675 30.05 -3.43 25.63
C ASN A 675 29.38 -2.99 26.95
N TYR A 676 28.04 -2.88 26.96
CA TYR A 676 27.33 -2.53 28.20
C TYR A 676 27.39 -3.62 29.28
N LEU A 677 27.44 -4.89 28.88
CA LEU A 677 27.63 -6.01 29.81
C LEU A 677 29.08 -6.05 30.32
N GLU A 678 30.05 -5.75 29.46
CA GLU A 678 31.47 -5.64 29.81
C GLU A 678 31.77 -4.50 30.79
N ASP A 679 31.11 -3.35 30.63
CA ASP A 679 31.31 -2.17 31.47
C ASP A 679 30.72 -2.31 32.89
N ASP A 680 29.87 -3.32 33.15
CA ASP A 680 29.12 -3.47 34.41
C ASP A 680 29.48 -4.74 35.19
N ASN A 681 30.38 -4.58 36.17
CA ASN A 681 30.90 -5.67 37.03
C ASN A 681 29.86 -6.35 37.95
N ASN A 682 28.60 -5.91 37.94
CA ASN A 682 27.53 -6.43 38.79
C ASN A 682 26.56 -7.37 38.06
N CYS A 683 26.81 -7.70 36.78
CA CYS A 683 25.97 -8.61 36.00
C CYS A 683 26.34 -10.08 36.24
N TYR A 684 25.33 -10.97 36.29
CA TYR A 684 25.54 -12.40 36.10
C TYR A 684 25.82 -12.73 34.62
N PRO A 685 26.50 -13.86 34.32
CA PRO A 685 26.74 -14.28 32.96
C PRO A 685 25.45 -14.43 32.15
N VAL A 686 25.46 -13.91 30.92
CA VAL A 686 24.33 -13.97 29.98
C VAL A 686 24.70 -14.90 28.82
N ASP A 687 23.85 -15.86 28.51
CA ASP A 687 23.92 -16.61 27.25
C ASP A 687 23.41 -15.69 26.13
N PHE A 688 24.29 -14.82 25.63
CA PHE A 688 23.94 -13.77 24.67
C PHE A 688 24.27 -14.19 23.24
N ARG A 689 23.25 -14.47 22.44
CA ARG A 689 23.37 -15.10 21.12
C ARG A 689 23.02 -14.14 19.99
N LEU A 690 23.90 -14.05 19.00
CA LEU A 690 23.64 -13.36 17.73
C LEU A 690 23.08 -14.35 16.69
N LEU A 691 21.78 -14.30 16.43
CA LEU A 691 21.07 -15.19 15.49
C LEU A 691 20.35 -14.40 14.41
N ALA A 692 20.71 -14.67 13.14
CA ALA A 692 19.97 -14.12 12.01
C ALA A 692 18.54 -14.69 11.96
N ARG A 693 17.63 -14.01 11.27
CA ARG A 693 16.26 -14.49 11.09
C ARG A 693 16.22 -15.81 10.28
N PRO A 694 15.34 -16.76 10.64
CA PRO A 694 14.34 -16.70 11.73
C PRO A 694 14.92 -17.11 13.10
N TYR A 695 15.15 -16.16 14.01
CA TYR A 695 15.83 -16.45 15.29
C TYR A 695 14.93 -17.04 16.38
N HIS A 696 13.59 -17.05 16.18
CA HIS A 696 12.65 -17.69 17.10
C HIS A 696 12.77 -19.22 17.12
N THR A 697 13.43 -19.82 16.11
CA THR A 697 13.66 -21.27 16.07
C THR A 697 14.58 -21.75 17.17
N VAL A 698 15.34 -20.86 17.82
CA VAL A 698 16.17 -21.19 19.00
C VAL A 698 15.35 -21.86 20.11
N CYS A 699 14.04 -21.62 20.20
CA CYS A 699 13.16 -22.33 21.13
C CYS A 699 13.23 -23.85 20.98
N GLN A 700 13.55 -24.37 19.79
CA GLN A 700 13.66 -25.80 19.51
C GLN A 700 14.87 -26.45 20.19
N GLU A 701 15.86 -25.66 20.60
CA GLU A 701 17.03 -26.16 21.33
C GLU A 701 16.71 -26.48 22.80
N PHE A 702 15.60 -25.95 23.32
CA PHE A 702 15.17 -26.17 24.69
C PHE A 702 14.10 -27.26 24.73
N GLN A 703 14.28 -28.25 25.61
CA GLN A 703 13.35 -29.37 25.75
C GLN A 703 12.23 -29.02 26.74
N GLY A 704 10.99 -29.06 26.26
CA GLY A 704 9.78 -28.90 27.08
C GLY A 704 9.71 -27.57 27.82
N GLU A 705 9.05 -27.58 28.98
CA GLU A 705 8.87 -26.44 29.87
C GLU A 705 10.20 -26.01 30.52
N PHE A 706 10.85 -25.00 29.93
CA PHE A 706 12.22 -24.64 30.28
C PHE A 706 12.35 -23.31 31.02
N PHE A 707 11.58 -22.28 30.63
CA PHE A 707 11.72 -20.91 31.12
C PHE A 707 10.60 -20.52 32.09
N ASP A 708 10.96 -19.78 33.13
CA ASP A 708 10.02 -19.21 34.11
C ASP A 708 9.46 -17.88 33.61
N VAL A 709 10.26 -17.12 32.85
CA VAL A 709 9.86 -15.84 32.23
C VAL A 709 10.39 -15.79 30.80
N ILE A 710 9.56 -15.34 29.86
CA ILE A 710 9.98 -15.05 28.49
C ILE A 710 9.56 -13.62 28.12
N ILE A 711 10.48 -12.84 27.58
CA ILE A 711 10.27 -11.45 27.19
C ILE A 711 10.48 -11.31 25.68
N VAL A 712 9.50 -10.72 24.99
CA VAL A 712 9.53 -10.53 23.54
C VAL A 712 9.58 -9.05 23.19
N ASP A 713 10.77 -8.57 22.86
CA ASP A 713 11.05 -7.24 22.31
C ASP A 713 11.62 -7.28 20.85
N GLY A 714 11.77 -8.47 20.27
CA GLY A 714 12.36 -8.68 18.95
C GLY A 714 11.47 -8.31 17.75
N ARG A 715 12.08 -8.02 16.60
CA ARG A 715 11.39 -7.66 15.34
C ARG A 715 10.33 -8.65 14.85
N ASP A 716 10.50 -9.96 15.05
CA ASP A 716 9.60 -11.03 14.59
C ASP A 716 8.63 -11.47 15.71
N ARG A 717 8.07 -10.47 16.39
CA ARG A 717 7.36 -10.59 17.67
C ARG A 717 6.26 -11.66 17.72
N ALA A 718 5.41 -11.75 16.70
CA ALA A 718 4.33 -12.74 16.64
C ALA A 718 4.86 -14.18 16.62
N LYS A 719 5.92 -14.44 15.86
CA LYS A 719 6.55 -15.77 15.77
C LYS A 719 7.33 -16.11 17.04
N CYS A 720 7.96 -15.12 17.67
CA CYS A 720 8.62 -15.31 18.96
C CYS A 720 7.60 -15.64 20.05
N LEU A 721 6.45 -14.97 20.09
CA LEU A 721 5.34 -15.27 21.00
C LEU A 721 4.88 -16.72 20.82
N GLU A 722 4.58 -17.13 19.58
CA GLU A 722 4.12 -18.49 19.27
C GLU A 722 5.14 -19.55 19.71
N ALA A 723 6.42 -19.35 19.40
CA ALA A 723 7.50 -20.26 19.81
C ALA A 723 7.68 -20.31 21.35
N SER A 724 7.35 -19.23 22.05
CA SER A 724 7.51 -19.12 23.51
C SER A 724 6.54 -20.01 24.28
N ILE A 725 5.35 -20.29 23.73
CA ILE A 725 4.29 -21.09 24.39
C ILE A 725 4.81 -22.46 24.81
N ARG A 726 5.64 -23.08 23.97
CA ARG A 726 6.13 -24.46 24.14
C ARG A 726 7.25 -24.60 25.17
N VAL A 727 7.99 -23.52 25.39
CA VAL A 727 9.18 -23.53 26.26
C VAL A 727 8.97 -22.79 27.57
N LEU A 728 7.80 -22.18 27.78
CA LEU A 728 7.40 -21.57 29.04
C LEU A 728 6.78 -22.60 29.98
N LYS A 729 7.20 -22.57 31.25
CA LYS A 729 6.66 -23.42 32.32
C LYS A 729 5.23 -23.08 32.69
N LYS A 730 4.50 -24.06 33.26
CA LYS A 730 3.23 -23.84 33.98
C LYS A 730 3.40 -22.77 35.05
N GLY A 731 2.43 -21.88 35.14
CA GLY A 731 2.51 -20.68 35.99
C GLY A 731 3.53 -19.63 35.54
N GLY A 732 4.27 -19.86 34.45
CA GLY A 732 5.29 -18.98 33.91
C GLY A 732 4.73 -17.75 33.21
N ILE A 733 5.57 -16.72 33.03
CA ILE A 733 5.17 -15.41 32.51
C ILE A 733 5.70 -15.18 31.10
N LEU A 734 4.82 -14.92 30.14
CA LEU A 734 5.17 -14.45 28.80
C LEU A 734 4.87 -12.97 28.67
N MET A 735 5.89 -12.13 28.56
CA MET A 735 5.78 -10.68 28.37
C MET A 735 6.07 -10.29 26.93
N VAL A 736 5.26 -9.39 26.37
CA VAL A 736 5.45 -8.87 25.02
C VAL A 736 5.41 -7.35 25.06
N ASP A 737 6.52 -6.70 24.69
CA ASP A 737 6.56 -5.23 24.57
C ASP A 737 5.92 -4.77 23.27
N ASP A 738 5.44 -3.53 23.20
CA ASP A 738 4.75 -3.00 22.01
C ASP A 738 3.56 -3.88 21.52
N ALA A 739 2.86 -4.52 22.46
CA ALA A 739 1.79 -5.48 22.19
C ALA A 739 0.47 -4.83 21.71
N GLN A 740 0.36 -3.51 21.73
CA GLN A 740 -0.81 -2.77 21.25
C GLN A 740 -1.01 -2.83 19.72
N ARG A 741 -0.02 -3.30 18.96
CA ARG A 741 -0.05 -3.22 17.48
C ARG A 741 -0.99 -4.27 16.89
N GLU A 742 -2.00 -3.82 16.12
CA GLU A 742 -3.03 -4.66 15.49
C GLU A 742 -2.50 -5.91 14.77
N LYS A 743 -1.38 -5.79 14.07
CA LYS A 743 -0.77 -6.90 13.32
C LYS A 743 -0.37 -8.11 14.19
N TYR A 744 -0.33 -7.97 15.51
CA TYR A 744 0.00 -9.05 16.44
C TYR A 744 -1.22 -9.70 17.09
N LYS A 745 -2.41 -9.09 16.98
CA LYS A 745 -3.64 -9.64 17.58
C LYS A 745 -3.95 -11.09 17.21
N PRO A 746 -3.73 -11.55 15.96
CA PRO A 746 -3.95 -12.96 15.63
C PRO A 746 -3.12 -13.93 16.48
N ALA A 747 -1.91 -13.53 16.90
CA ALA A 747 -1.05 -14.36 17.75
C ALA A 747 -1.55 -14.41 19.21
N TYR A 748 -2.29 -13.39 19.69
CA TYR A 748 -2.85 -13.39 21.04
C TYR A 748 -4.00 -14.37 21.22
N ASN A 749 -4.66 -14.77 20.13
CA ASN A 749 -5.70 -15.80 20.17
C ASN A 749 -5.17 -17.16 20.66
N LEU A 750 -3.86 -17.41 20.51
CA LEU A 750 -3.18 -18.60 21.05
C LEU A 750 -3.10 -18.59 22.58
N LEU A 751 -3.32 -17.44 23.21
CA LEU A 751 -3.22 -17.20 24.65
C LEU A 751 -4.57 -16.80 25.26
N ARG A 752 -5.68 -17.09 24.58
CA ARG A 752 -7.03 -16.61 24.95
C ARG A 752 -7.48 -17.06 26.34
N ASP A 753 -7.01 -18.24 26.78
CA ASP A 753 -7.36 -18.82 28.08
C ASP A 753 -6.27 -18.58 29.15
N TRP A 754 -5.22 -17.84 28.80
CA TRP A 754 -4.19 -17.43 29.75
C TRP A 754 -4.62 -16.14 30.44
N GLN A 755 -4.30 -16.00 31.72
CA GLN A 755 -4.60 -14.78 32.44
C GLN A 755 -3.78 -13.62 31.85
N LEU A 756 -4.49 -12.69 31.19
CA LEU A 756 -3.89 -11.53 30.53
C LEU A 756 -3.88 -10.33 31.45
N ILE A 757 -2.68 -9.81 31.72
CA ILE A 757 -2.49 -8.53 32.39
C ILE A 757 -2.01 -7.52 31.33
N LYS A 758 -2.87 -6.54 31.06
CA LYS A 758 -2.56 -5.44 30.16
C LYS A 758 -2.03 -4.29 30.98
N THR A 759 -0.77 -3.94 30.77
CA THR A 759 -0.27 -2.66 31.26
C THR A 759 -0.03 -1.76 30.09
N VAL A 760 -0.58 -0.56 30.21
CA VAL A 760 -0.38 0.50 29.25
C VAL A 760 0.43 1.55 29.98
N SER A 761 1.54 1.97 29.39
CA SER A 761 2.30 3.08 29.94
C SER A 761 1.38 4.29 30.09
N LYS A 762 1.35 4.93 31.26
CA LYS A 762 0.63 6.19 31.51
C LYS A 762 1.21 7.40 30.72
N THR A 763 2.10 7.15 29.76
CA THR A 763 2.75 8.16 28.90
C THR A 763 2.10 8.22 27.52
N LYS A 764 2.12 9.37 26.82
CA LYS A 764 1.25 9.61 25.66
C LYS A 764 1.42 8.71 24.40
N ILE A 765 2.46 7.87 24.31
CA ILE A 765 2.53 6.76 23.34
C ILE A 765 1.94 5.61 24.12
N GLN A 766 0.80 5.04 23.70
CA GLN A 766 0.32 3.77 24.23
C GLN A 766 1.33 2.68 23.86
N LYS A 767 2.48 2.63 24.54
CA LYS A 767 3.32 1.46 24.66
C LYS A 767 2.61 0.58 25.66
N ALA A 768 2.19 -0.59 25.19
CA ALA A 768 1.59 -1.57 26.05
C ALA A 768 2.51 -2.77 26.13
N THR A 769 2.90 -3.11 27.35
CA THR A 769 3.49 -4.40 27.64
C THR A 769 2.34 -5.28 28.13
N TYR A 770 1.96 -6.25 27.30
CA TYR A 770 1.01 -7.27 27.70
C TYR A 770 1.79 -8.45 28.22
N TRP A 771 1.34 -9.05 29.31
CA TRP A 771 1.86 -10.34 29.71
C TRP A 771 0.75 -11.29 30.10
N TRP A 772 1.04 -12.55 29.81
CA TRP A 772 0.15 -13.66 30.08
C TRP A 772 0.83 -14.58 31.09
N GLN A 773 0.05 -15.08 32.04
CA GLN A 773 0.47 -16.16 32.91
C GLN A 773 -0.08 -17.48 32.38
N LYS A 774 0.81 -18.46 32.16
CA LYS A 774 0.41 -19.80 31.72
C LYS A 774 -0.41 -20.47 32.83
N PRO A 775 -1.62 -20.97 32.56
CA PRO A 775 -2.43 -21.65 33.56
C PRO A 775 -1.70 -22.83 34.21
N ASP A 776 -1.99 -23.08 35.49
CA ASP A 776 -1.46 -24.23 36.23
C ASP A 776 -2.22 -25.55 35.90
N SER A 777 -3.34 -25.47 35.18
CA SER A 777 -4.17 -26.61 34.81
C SER A 777 -3.82 -27.20 33.43
N ASP A 778 -3.75 -28.52 33.34
CA ASP A 778 -3.55 -29.29 32.10
C ASP A 778 -4.69 -29.15 31.07
N GLN A 779 -5.81 -28.50 31.42
CA GLN A 779 -6.95 -28.33 30.51
C GLN A 779 -6.59 -27.55 29.25
N HIS A 780 -5.73 -26.53 29.36
CA HIS A 780 -5.28 -25.78 28.19
C HIS A 780 -4.16 -26.50 27.43
N GLU A 781 -3.43 -27.41 28.09
CA GLU A 781 -2.54 -28.35 27.41
C GLU A 781 -3.35 -29.36 26.58
N LYS A 782 -4.55 -29.78 27.01
CA LYS A 782 -5.46 -30.59 26.18
C LYS A 782 -5.99 -29.84 24.95
N GLU A 783 -6.35 -28.56 25.05
CA GLU A 783 -6.77 -27.78 23.86
C GLU A 783 -5.61 -27.36 22.94
N LEU A 784 -4.40 -27.13 23.46
CA LEU A 784 -3.20 -26.86 22.65
C LEU A 784 -2.54 -28.13 22.10
N THR A 785 -2.73 -29.28 22.74
CA THR A 785 -2.43 -30.62 22.17
C THR A 785 -3.56 -31.13 21.27
N GLU A 786 -4.73 -30.49 21.29
CA GLU A 786 -5.80 -30.65 20.30
C GLU A 786 -5.68 -29.72 19.08
N VAL A 787 -4.52 -29.08 18.87
CA VAL A 787 -4.03 -29.10 17.48
C VAL A 787 -3.60 -30.53 17.22
N LYS A 788 -4.59 -31.40 16.95
CA LYS A 788 -4.33 -32.68 16.32
C LYS A 788 -3.42 -32.35 15.13
N PRO A 789 -2.23 -32.97 15.01
CA PRO A 789 -1.42 -32.77 13.83
C PRO A 789 -2.31 -33.00 12.61
N GLN A 790 -2.48 -31.97 11.78
CA GLN A 790 -3.38 -32.00 10.62
C GLN A 790 -2.96 -33.11 9.65
N ALA A 791 -1.66 -33.44 9.67
CA ALA A 791 -1.12 -34.68 9.15
C ALA A 791 0.01 -35.19 10.06
N LYS A 792 0.07 -36.51 10.29
CA LYS A 792 1.27 -37.20 10.78
C LYS A 792 2.00 -37.80 9.59
N ILE A 793 3.25 -37.43 9.40
CA ILE A 793 4.07 -37.94 8.30
C ILE A 793 5.05 -38.97 8.85
N GLU A 794 5.15 -40.10 8.20
CA GLU A 794 6.19 -41.10 8.45
C GLU A 794 7.13 -41.17 7.23
N ILE A 795 8.43 -41.02 7.47
CA ILE A 795 9.45 -41.08 6.42
C ILE A 795 9.81 -42.55 6.20
N VAL A 796 9.16 -43.15 5.21
CA VAL A 796 9.27 -44.57 4.89
C VAL A 796 10.69 -44.92 4.46
N ASP A 797 11.28 -44.10 3.59
CA ASP A 797 12.61 -44.34 3.07
C ASP A 797 13.26 -43.07 2.54
N ILE A 798 14.60 -43.06 2.53
CA ILE A 798 15.39 -42.03 1.86
C ILE A 798 16.44 -42.74 1.02
N SER A 799 16.34 -42.55 -0.29
CA SER A 799 17.31 -43.09 -1.24
C SER A 799 18.26 -41.99 -1.68
N PHE A 800 19.55 -42.31 -1.78
CA PHE A 800 20.56 -41.43 -2.34
C PHE A 800 21.02 -41.98 -3.68
N SER A 801 21.11 -41.13 -4.69
CA SER A 801 21.65 -41.53 -5.99
C SER A 801 23.15 -41.82 -5.88
N LYS A 802 23.66 -42.75 -6.69
CA LYS A 802 25.11 -42.92 -6.81
C LYS A 802 25.72 -41.56 -7.14
N ILE A 803 26.71 -41.13 -6.38
CA ILE A 803 27.33 -39.81 -6.57
C ILE A 803 27.83 -39.75 -8.01
N ASP A 804 27.31 -38.79 -8.77
CA ASP A 804 27.85 -38.43 -10.06
C ASP A 804 29.23 -37.80 -9.83
N SER A 805 30.26 -38.63 -9.87
CA SER A 805 31.65 -38.27 -9.57
C SER A 805 32.27 -37.33 -10.61
N GLN A 806 31.58 -37.07 -11.73
CA GLN A 806 31.96 -36.04 -12.69
C GLN A 806 31.51 -34.66 -12.19
N ASN A 807 30.30 -34.56 -11.64
CA ASN A 807 29.66 -33.27 -11.35
C ASN A 807 29.68 -32.88 -9.85
N LEU A 808 29.48 -33.85 -8.95
CA LEU A 808 29.37 -33.64 -7.51
C LEU A 808 30.52 -34.32 -6.78
N LEU A 809 31.08 -33.64 -5.79
CA LEU A 809 32.08 -34.23 -4.91
C LEU A 809 31.40 -35.00 -3.78
N LYS A 810 30.46 -34.35 -3.09
CA LYS A 810 29.72 -34.96 -1.98
C LYS A 810 28.48 -34.16 -1.64
N TYR A 811 27.47 -34.83 -1.11
CA TYR A 811 26.28 -34.18 -0.58
C TYR A 811 25.72 -35.01 0.57
N HIS A 812 24.85 -34.39 1.37
CA HIS A 812 24.14 -35.07 2.44
C HIS A 812 22.82 -34.37 2.73
N ILE A 813 21.85 -35.16 3.19
CA ILE A 813 20.58 -34.68 3.73
C ILE A 813 20.63 -34.94 5.24
N ASP A 814 20.63 -33.87 6.03
CA ASP A 814 20.68 -33.95 7.49
C ASP A 814 19.32 -34.37 8.07
N ARG A 815 18.23 -33.86 7.47
CA ARG A 815 16.83 -34.17 7.77
C ARG A 815 15.95 -34.00 6.52
N PRO A 816 14.84 -34.75 6.39
CA PRO A 816 14.39 -35.81 7.30
C PRO A 816 15.33 -37.04 7.27
N LYS A 817 15.16 -37.96 8.22
CA LYS A 817 15.81 -39.28 8.24
C LYS A 817 14.77 -40.38 8.06
N LYS A 818 15.20 -41.53 7.55
CA LYS A 818 14.36 -42.73 7.49
C LYS A 818 13.84 -43.08 8.89
N GLY A 819 12.53 -43.32 8.99
CA GLY A 819 11.82 -43.63 10.24
C GLY A 819 11.35 -42.40 11.02
N ASP A 820 11.67 -41.17 10.59
CA ASP A 820 11.17 -39.97 11.25
C ASP A 820 9.63 -39.93 11.20
N LYS A 821 9.01 -39.71 12.36
CA LYS A 821 7.58 -39.45 12.50
C LYS A 821 7.40 -37.97 12.82
N ILE A 822 6.76 -37.24 11.92
CA ILE A 822 6.66 -35.78 11.93
C ILE A 822 5.20 -35.39 12.14
N ASP A 823 4.91 -34.85 13.32
CA ASP A 823 3.62 -34.21 13.62
C ASP A 823 3.62 -32.81 12.99
N CYS A 824 2.91 -32.66 11.86
CA CYS A 824 2.92 -31.43 11.08
C CYS A 824 1.86 -30.44 11.57
N TYR A 825 2.25 -29.52 12.44
CA TYR A 825 1.37 -28.44 12.92
C TYR A 825 1.08 -27.36 11.87
N ASN A 826 1.90 -27.27 10.81
CA ASN A 826 1.76 -26.33 9.68
C ASN A 826 1.79 -27.05 8.32
N ASN A 827 1.64 -28.38 8.30
CA ASN A 827 1.64 -29.18 7.08
C ASN A 827 2.87 -29.02 6.17
N GLN A 828 4.05 -28.81 6.76
CA GLN A 828 5.29 -28.71 6.02
C GLN A 828 6.32 -29.69 6.56
N ILE A 829 7.05 -30.33 5.65
CA ILE A 829 8.25 -31.09 5.94
C ILE A 829 9.48 -30.26 5.62
N GLU A 830 10.42 -30.19 6.56
CA GLU A 830 11.68 -29.50 6.38
C GLU A 830 12.74 -30.47 5.83
N ILE A 831 13.35 -30.11 4.70
CA ILE A 831 14.47 -30.81 4.09
C ILE A 831 15.71 -29.94 4.24
N ILE A 832 16.65 -30.40 5.05
CA ILE A 832 17.91 -29.71 5.35
C ILE A 832 19.05 -30.55 4.79
N GLY A 833 19.95 -29.93 4.04
CA GLY A 833 21.12 -30.63 3.52
C GLY A 833 22.24 -29.70 3.08
N TRP A 834 23.27 -30.29 2.50
CA TRP A 834 24.39 -29.58 1.90
C TRP A 834 24.94 -30.34 0.69
N ILE A 835 25.49 -29.60 -0.28
CA ILE A 835 25.96 -30.14 -1.56
C ILE A 835 27.27 -29.44 -1.95
N LEU A 836 28.26 -30.23 -2.35
CA LEU A 836 29.55 -29.78 -2.87
C LEU A 836 29.70 -30.23 -4.33
N GLY A 837 29.93 -29.28 -5.22
CA GLY A 837 30.29 -29.57 -6.61
C GLY A 837 31.77 -29.88 -6.74
N LYS A 838 32.13 -30.53 -7.85
CA LYS A 838 33.54 -30.81 -8.19
C LYS A 838 34.12 -29.66 -9.01
N GLU A 839 33.67 -29.51 -10.26
CA GLU A 839 34.12 -28.44 -11.18
C GLU A 839 33.13 -27.27 -11.25
N SER A 840 31.83 -27.58 -11.26
CA SER A 840 30.75 -26.58 -11.36
C SER A 840 30.01 -26.45 -10.02
N GLN A 841 29.86 -25.21 -9.56
CA GLN A 841 29.25 -24.90 -8.27
C GLN A 841 27.74 -25.23 -8.26
N PRO A 842 27.23 -25.96 -7.25
CA PRO A 842 25.81 -26.07 -7.00
C PRO A 842 25.24 -24.73 -6.55
N VAL A 843 24.17 -24.27 -7.22
CA VAL A 843 23.53 -22.97 -6.95
C VAL A 843 22.12 -23.12 -6.37
N ALA A 844 21.44 -24.23 -6.62
CA ALA A 844 20.10 -24.48 -6.12
C ALA A 844 19.77 -25.98 -6.00
N VAL A 845 18.72 -26.30 -5.25
CA VAL A 845 18.08 -27.62 -5.18
C VAL A 845 16.62 -27.48 -5.64
N GLU A 846 16.20 -28.34 -6.55
CA GLU A 846 14.81 -28.53 -6.97
C GLU A 846 14.24 -29.77 -6.27
N ILE A 847 13.07 -29.63 -5.66
CA ILE A 847 12.30 -30.70 -5.04
C ILE A 847 11.05 -30.92 -5.89
N LEU A 848 10.84 -32.14 -6.35
CA LEU A 848 9.75 -32.52 -7.26
C LEU A 848 8.89 -33.61 -6.63
N SER A 849 7.61 -33.63 -6.97
CA SER A 849 6.71 -34.77 -6.73
C SER A 849 6.04 -35.14 -8.04
N ASN A 850 6.11 -36.42 -8.43
CA ASN A 850 5.61 -36.94 -9.71
C ASN A 850 6.07 -36.10 -10.92
N GLY A 851 7.34 -35.67 -10.94
CA GLY A 851 7.92 -34.85 -12.01
C GLY A 851 7.52 -33.36 -11.99
N LYS A 852 6.63 -32.93 -11.09
CA LYS A 852 6.22 -31.53 -10.92
C LYS A 852 7.09 -30.85 -9.86
N LEU A 853 7.67 -29.71 -10.22
CA LEU A 853 8.46 -28.89 -9.28
C LEU A 853 7.56 -28.37 -8.15
N LEU A 854 7.88 -28.77 -6.91
CA LEU A 854 7.24 -28.26 -5.69
C LEU A 854 7.93 -27.01 -5.18
N GLN A 855 9.27 -27.05 -5.06
CA GLN A 855 10.05 -25.92 -4.57
C GLN A 855 11.46 -25.91 -5.16
N LYS A 856 12.02 -24.71 -5.32
CA LYS A 856 13.43 -24.49 -5.65
C LYS A 856 14.08 -23.59 -4.61
N VAL A 857 15.19 -24.03 -4.03
CA VAL A 857 15.89 -23.30 -2.97
C VAL A 857 17.35 -23.06 -3.32
N SER A 858 17.89 -21.89 -2.95
CA SER A 858 19.29 -21.56 -3.19
C SER A 858 20.23 -22.26 -2.21
N ILE A 859 21.43 -22.59 -2.68
CA ILE A 859 22.51 -23.17 -1.87
C ILE A 859 23.41 -22.01 -1.39
N ASN A 860 23.10 -21.47 -0.21
CA ASN A 860 23.83 -20.34 0.39
C ASN A 860 23.86 -20.34 1.92
N LYS A 861 23.40 -21.43 2.56
CA LYS A 861 23.36 -21.52 4.03
C LYS A 861 24.73 -21.89 4.56
N LYS A 862 25.14 -21.21 5.64
CA LYS A 862 26.46 -21.40 6.25
C LYS A 862 26.59 -22.82 6.82
N ARG A 863 27.70 -23.50 6.53
CA ARG A 863 28.03 -24.85 7.00
C ARG A 863 29.46 -24.92 7.57
N PRO A 864 29.71 -24.37 8.77
CA PRO A 864 31.04 -24.37 9.37
C PRO A 864 31.66 -25.77 9.53
N GLY A 865 30.84 -26.78 9.86
CA GLY A 865 31.29 -28.16 9.96
C GLY A 865 31.77 -28.75 8.63
N VAL A 866 31.05 -28.48 7.54
CA VAL A 866 31.44 -28.93 6.19
C VAL A 866 32.69 -28.20 5.73
N ALA A 867 32.81 -26.89 6.01
CA ALA A 867 34.02 -26.12 5.73
C ALA A 867 35.24 -26.62 6.51
N LYS A 868 35.07 -27.11 7.74
CA LYS A 868 36.14 -27.71 8.53
C LYS A 868 36.59 -29.06 7.96
N THR A 869 35.66 -29.87 7.45
CA THR A 869 35.97 -31.18 6.83
C THR A 869 36.53 -31.06 5.41
N TYR A 870 36.13 -30.03 4.67
CA TYR A 870 36.55 -29.76 3.29
C TYR A 870 37.16 -28.34 3.15
N PRO A 871 38.25 -28.04 3.88
CA PRO A 871 38.85 -26.70 3.89
C PRO A 871 39.37 -26.26 2.52
N GLN A 872 39.75 -27.21 1.66
CA GLN A 872 40.22 -26.99 0.31
C GLN A 872 39.11 -26.58 -0.68
N ILE A 873 37.84 -26.59 -0.26
CA ILE A 873 36.70 -26.24 -1.11
C ILE A 873 36.11 -24.93 -0.63
N PRO A 874 36.36 -23.80 -1.31
CA PRO A 874 35.91 -22.47 -0.86
C PRO A 874 34.39 -22.40 -0.62
N GLN A 875 33.63 -23.15 -1.41
CA GLN A 875 32.16 -23.18 -1.37
C GLN A 875 31.61 -24.00 -0.20
N ALA A 876 32.43 -24.79 0.50
CA ALA A 876 32.01 -25.59 1.64
C ALA A 876 31.44 -24.75 2.80
N LYS A 877 31.86 -23.48 2.91
CA LYS A 877 31.34 -22.54 3.91
C LYS A 877 29.87 -22.20 3.73
N THR A 878 29.35 -22.25 2.51
CA THR A 878 27.97 -21.85 2.18
C THR A 878 27.21 -22.93 1.40
N SER A 879 27.63 -24.19 1.53
CA SER A 879 27.11 -25.34 0.79
C SER A 879 25.73 -25.83 1.24
N GLY A 880 25.14 -25.20 2.27
CA GLY A 880 23.88 -25.64 2.85
C GLY A 880 22.64 -25.12 2.12
N PHE A 881 21.55 -25.87 2.26
CA PHE A 881 20.21 -25.45 1.87
C PHE A 881 19.17 -25.90 2.91
N VAL A 882 18.02 -25.22 2.90
CA VAL A 882 16.83 -25.58 3.68
C VAL A 882 15.63 -25.39 2.78
N ALA A 883 14.81 -26.42 2.63
CA ALA A 883 13.54 -26.40 1.92
C ALA A 883 12.40 -26.75 2.88
N ASN A 884 11.26 -26.06 2.75
CA ASN A 884 10.05 -26.33 3.54
C ASN A 884 8.96 -26.70 2.54
N ILE A 885 8.69 -28.00 2.45
CA ILE A 885 7.78 -28.58 1.46
C ILE A 885 6.41 -28.74 2.08
N GLU A 886 5.39 -28.13 1.47
CA GLU A 886 3.99 -28.31 1.87
C GLU A 886 3.51 -29.71 1.49
N VAL A 887 2.88 -30.40 2.44
CA VAL A 887 2.52 -31.81 2.33
C VAL A 887 1.02 -32.05 2.20
N ILE A 888 0.16 -31.05 2.40
CA ILE A 888 -1.25 -31.26 2.10
C ILE A 888 -1.46 -31.27 0.59
N GLY A 889 -2.33 -32.17 0.13
CA GLY A 889 -2.62 -32.40 -1.28
C GLY A 889 -1.68 -33.43 -1.91
N LEU A 890 -0.60 -33.81 -1.22
CA LEU A 890 0.18 -34.98 -1.58
C LEU A 890 -0.63 -36.26 -1.27
N PRO A 891 -0.60 -37.28 -2.14
CA PRO A 891 -1.21 -38.58 -1.85
C PRO A 891 -0.67 -39.19 -0.54
N LYS A 892 -1.47 -40.06 0.10
CA LYS A 892 -1.09 -40.77 1.33
C LYS A 892 0.30 -41.41 1.22
N GLU A 893 0.64 -41.94 0.06
CA GLU A 893 1.98 -42.37 -0.30
C GLU A 893 2.57 -41.41 -1.31
N SER A 894 3.67 -40.74 -0.96
CA SER A 894 4.31 -39.76 -1.85
C SER A 894 5.82 -39.93 -1.90
N GLU A 895 6.41 -39.65 -3.08
CA GLU A 895 7.86 -39.64 -3.28
C GLU A 895 8.32 -38.26 -3.74
N LEU A 896 9.23 -37.65 -2.97
CA LEU A 896 9.87 -36.39 -3.29
C LEU A 896 11.23 -36.66 -3.94
N THR A 897 11.42 -36.23 -5.19
CA THR A 897 12.71 -36.31 -5.89
C THR A 897 13.52 -35.03 -5.67
N LEU A 898 14.81 -35.17 -5.34
CA LEU A 898 15.71 -34.04 -5.12
C LEU A 898 16.76 -33.95 -6.24
N GLN A 899 16.91 -32.76 -6.84
CA GLN A 899 17.89 -32.50 -7.90
C GLN A 899 18.70 -31.24 -7.61
N ALA A 900 20.03 -31.31 -7.73
CA ALA A 900 20.90 -30.14 -7.68
C ALA A 900 20.98 -29.45 -9.05
N ILE A 901 20.99 -28.12 -9.05
CA ILE A 901 21.32 -27.30 -10.21
C ILE A 901 22.71 -26.73 -10.03
N LEU A 902 23.56 -26.95 -11.02
CA LEU A 902 24.90 -26.39 -11.07
C LEU A 902 24.93 -25.06 -11.84
N LYS A 903 26.03 -24.30 -11.69
CA LYS A 903 26.20 -22.97 -12.30
C LYS A 903 26.13 -23.01 -13.84
N ASN A 904 26.58 -24.10 -14.45
CA ASN A 904 26.43 -24.39 -15.89
C ASN A 904 25.00 -24.83 -16.29
N LYS A 905 24.03 -24.74 -15.37
CA LYS A 905 22.61 -25.12 -15.54
C LYS A 905 22.34 -26.61 -15.69
N SER A 906 23.34 -27.49 -15.54
CA SER A 906 23.09 -28.93 -15.50
C SER A 906 22.31 -29.32 -14.24
N ARG A 907 21.52 -30.40 -14.35
CA ARG A 907 20.75 -30.98 -13.25
C ARG A 907 21.34 -32.33 -12.89
N VAL A 908 21.59 -32.53 -11.60
CA VAL A 908 22.13 -33.78 -11.06
C VAL A 908 21.17 -34.33 -10.03
N LEU A 909 20.74 -35.58 -10.19
CA LEU A 909 19.86 -36.26 -9.25
C LEU A 909 20.60 -36.53 -7.94
N LEU A 910 20.00 -36.15 -6.81
CA LEU A 910 20.53 -36.39 -5.47
C LEU A 910 19.90 -37.63 -4.82
N GLY A 911 18.63 -37.90 -5.10
CA GLY A 911 17.90 -39.01 -4.50
C GLY A 911 16.41 -38.75 -4.35
N SER A 912 15.75 -39.55 -3.52
CA SER A 912 14.34 -39.42 -3.22
C SER A 912 13.99 -39.64 -1.74
N ILE A 913 12.90 -39.04 -1.30
CA ILE A 913 12.32 -39.19 0.05
C ILE A 913 10.92 -39.75 -0.12
N LYS A 914 10.66 -40.95 0.39
CA LYS A 914 9.33 -41.57 0.43
C LYS A 914 8.66 -41.26 1.76
N LEU A 915 7.42 -40.80 1.70
CA LEU A 915 6.65 -40.38 2.87
C LEU A 915 5.23 -40.94 2.86
N HIS A 916 4.78 -41.33 4.04
CA HIS A 916 3.43 -41.80 4.32
C HIS A 916 2.69 -40.74 5.16
N ILE A 917 1.53 -40.27 4.71
CA ILE A 917 0.76 -39.18 5.33
C ILE A 917 -0.50 -39.78 5.99
N LYS A 918 -0.60 -39.69 7.31
CA LYS A 918 -1.79 -40.05 8.10
C LYS A 918 -2.58 -38.78 8.44
N SER A 919 -3.72 -38.58 7.79
CA SER A 919 -4.76 -37.61 8.18
C SER A 919 -6.00 -38.37 8.62
N ASP A 920 -6.60 -37.96 9.75
CA ASP A 920 -7.84 -38.54 10.29
C ASP A 920 -9.09 -38.11 9.49
N LYS A 921 -8.97 -37.12 8.60
CA LYS A 921 -10.10 -36.51 7.88
C LYS A 921 -10.24 -37.08 6.48
N SER A 922 -11.43 -37.58 6.15
CA SER A 922 -11.74 -38.02 4.78
C SER A 922 -11.97 -36.81 3.87
N ILE A 923 -11.32 -36.79 2.71
CA ILE A 923 -11.49 -35.74 1.70
C ILE A 923 -12.15 -36.33 0.46
N GLY A 924 -13.01 -35.56 -0.21
CA GLY A 924 -13.61 -36.02 -1.46
C GLY A 924 -14.43 -34.96 -2.18
N VAL A 925 -14.85 -35.33 -3.38
CA VAL A 925 -15.66 -34.49 -4.27
C VAL A 925 -17.06 -35.09 -4.38
N ILE A 926 -18.08 -34.24 -4.39
CA ILE A 926 -19.45 -34.69 -4.65
C ILE A 926 -20.04 -34.01 -5.89
N TYR A 927 -20.85 -34.77 -6.62
CA TYR A 927 -21.75 -34.28 -7.66
C TYR A 927 -23.20 -34.56 -7.25
N ILE A 928 -24.11 -33.65 -7.60
CA ILE A 928 -25.56 -33.86 -7.43
C ILE A 928 -26.18 -33.63 -8.81
N ALA A 929 -26.76 -34.69 -9.39
CA ALA A 929 -27.17 -34.72 -10.79
C ALA A 929 -28.48 -35.49 -10.96
N THR A 930 -29.61 -34.78 -10.96
CA THR A 930 -30.93 -35.37 -11.21
C THR A 930 -31.38 -35.09 -12.65
N GLY A 931 -31.55 -36.14 -13.45
CA GLY A 931 -31.93 -36.11 -14.86
C GLY A 931 -30.78 -36.38 -15.83
N GLU A 932 -31.08 -37.10 -16.91
CA GLU A 932 -30.13 -37.68 -17.89
C GLU A 932 -29.07 -36.68 -18.40
N LYS A 933 -29.46 -35.42 -18.62
CA LYS A 933 -28.54 -34.38 -19.07
C LYS A 933 -27.44 -34.10 -18.04
N TYR A 934 -27.82 -33.92 -16.78
CA TYR A 934 -26.89 -33.54 -15.71
C TYR A 934 -25.99 -34.71 -15.32
N ILE A 935 -26.52 -35.94 -15.39
CA ILE A 935 -25.73 -37.17 -15.22
C ILE A 935 -24.64 -37.27 -16.29
N ARG A 936 -24.98 -37.03 -17.56
CA ARG A 936 -23.97 -37.00 -18.65
C ARG A 936 -22.90 -35.92 -18.43
N GLU A 937 -23.30 -34.72 -18.01
CA GLU A 937 -22.37 -33.64 -17.69
C GLU A 937 -21.44 -34.02 -16.51
N ALA A 938 -21.99 -34.61 -15.44
CA ALA A 938 -21.21 -35.09 -14.29
C ALA A 938 -20.20 -36.17 -14.68
N CYS A 939 -20.59 -37.13 -15.53
CA CYS A 939 -19.69 -38.15 -16.07
C CYS A 939 -18.51 -37.55 -16.86
N GLN A 940 -18.73 -36.46 -17.60
CA GLN A 940 -17.65 -35.76 -18.31
C GLN A 940 -16.74 -34.98 -17.35
N SER A 941 -17.33 -34.30 -16.37
CA SER A 941 -16.59 -33.55 -15.35
C SER A 941 -15.70 -34.48 -14.52
N VAL A 942 -16.24 -35.60 -14.01
CA VAL A 942 -15.46 -36.56 -13.21
C VAL A 942 -14.34 -37.21 -14.01
N ALA A 943 -14.52 -37.48 -15.31
CA ALA A 943 -13.46 -38.00 -16.15
C ALA A 943 -12.28 -37.02 -16.25
N SER A 944 -12.56 -35.71 -16.39
CA SER A 944 -11.51 -34.68 -16.36
C SER A 944 -10.84 -34.56 -14.99
N LEU A 945 -11.61 -34.73 -13.90
CA LEU A 945 -11.11 -34.75 -12.54
C LEU A 945 -10.14 -35.92 -12.34
N LYS A 946 -10.55 -37.15 -12.66
CA LYS A 946 -9.73 -38.36 -12.52
C LYS A 946 -8.49 -38.34 -13.40
N ALA A 947 -8.53 -37.67 -14.56
CA ALA A 947 -7.35 -37.46 -15.38
C ALA A 947 -6.28 -36.60 -14.69
N GLN A 948 -6.70 -35.64 -13.85
CA GLN A 948 -5.77 -34.79 -13.08
C GLN A 948 -5.44 -35.36 -11.70
N MET A 949 -6.39 -36.08 -11.09
CA MET A 949 -6.34 -36.56 -9.72
C MET A 949 -6.92 -37.98 -9.62
N PRO A 950 -6.21 -39.02 -10.11
CA PRO A 950 -6.75 -40.38 -10.23
C PRO A 950 -7.25 -40.99 -8.91
N GLN A 951 -6.62 -40.61 -7.80
CA GLN A 951 -6.88 -41.16 -6.46
C GLN A 951 -7.89 -40.35 -5.64
N MET A 952 -8.46 -39.26 -6.19
CA MET A 952 -9.41 -38.42 -5.45
C MET A 952 -10.76 -39.12 -5.33
N PRO A 953 -11.30 -39.39 -4.12
CA PRO A 953 -12.61 -40.00 -3.97
C PRO A 953 -13.74 -39.10 -4.50
N VAL A 954 -14.68 -39.68 -5.22
CA VAL A 954 -15.82 -38.98 -5.82
C VAL A 954 -17.12 -39.76 -5.57
N THR A 955 -18.11 -39.05 -5.03
CA THR A 955 -19.48 -39.56 -4.84
C THR A 955 -20.45 -38.80 -5.72
N ILE A 956 -21.43 -39.47 -6.32
CA ILE A 956 -22.52 -38.84 -7.06
C ILE A 956 -23.87 -39.17 -6.42
N PHE A 957 -24.71 -38.15 -6.26
CA PHE A 957 -26.13 -38.29 -5.92
C PHE A 957 -26.93 -38.11 -7.21
N ALA A 958 -27.68 -39.13 -7.63
CA ALA A 958 -28.41 -39.15 -8.90
C ALA A 958 -29.75 -39.86 -8.78
N ASP A 959 -30.68 -39.62 -9.70
CA ASP A 959 -32.00 -40.25 -9.73
C ASP A 959 -32.02 -41.66 -10.37
N GLU A 960 -30.85 -42.16 -10.78
CA GLU A 960 -30.65 -43.51 -11.28
C GLU A 960 -29.29 -44.07 -10.82
N ASP A 961 -29.15 -45.40 -10.89
CA ASP A 961 -27.88 -46.06 -10.63
C ASP A 961 -26.94 -45.92 -11.84
N ILE A 962 -25.83 -45.20 -11.64
CA ILE A 962 -24.87 -44.84 -12.69
C ILE A 962 -23.74 -45.87 -12.74
N LYS A 963 -23.67 -46.64 -13.82
CA LYS A 963 -22.56 -47.57 -14.08
C LYS A 963 -21.34 -46.86 -14.67
N ASN A 964 -20.61 -46.10 -13.85
CA ASN A 964 -19.38 -45.42 -14.24
C ASN A 964 -18.28 -45.61 -13.18
N SER A 965 -17.16 -46.21 -13.58
CA SER A 965 -16.04 -46.55 -12.70
C SER A 965 -15.29 -45.35 -12.10
N ASN A 966 -15.53 -44.14 -12.59
CA ASN A 966 -14.93 -42.93 -12.04
C ASN A 966 -15.61 -42.43 -10.75
N PHE A 967 -16.77 -42.98 -10.38
CA PHE A 967 -17.41 -42.72 -9.11
C PHE A 967 -17.16 -43.88 -8.15
N GLU A 968 -16.57 -43.60 -6.99
CA GLU A 968 -16.39 -44.57 -5.91
C GLU A 968 -17.73 -44.97 -5.29
N GLN A 969 -18.69 -44.06 -5.26
CA GLN A 969 -20.01 -44.28 -4.68
C GLN A 969 -21.08 -43.55 -5.48
N VAL A 970 -22.17 -44.27 -5.75
CA VAL A 970 -23.40 -43.73 -6.33
C VAL A 970 -24.49 -43.82 -5.26
N VAL A 971 -25.15 -42.70 -4.98
CA VAL A 971 -26.29 -42.62 -4.06
C VAL A 971 -27.54 -42.30 -4.87
N VAL A 972 -28.48 -43.24 -4.92
CA VAL A 972 -29.72 -43.07 -5.68
C VAL A 972 -30.72 -42.23 -4.89
N ILE A 973 -31.21 -41.16 -5.49
CA ILE A 973 -32.25 -40.26 -4.98
C ILE A 973 -33.61 -40.86 -5.37
N GLU A 974 -34.36 -41.36 -4.39
CA GLU A 974 -35.65 -42.01 -4.65
C GLU A 974 -36.74 -41.05 -5.13
N LYS A 975 -36.72 -39.80 -4.67
CA LYS A 975 -37.74 -38.78 -4.96
C LYS A 975 -37.11 -37.45 -5.38
N PRO A 976 -36.55 -37.37 -6.60
CA PRO A 976 -35.92 -36.16 -7.10
C PRO A 976 -36.97 -35.06 -7.38
N HIS A 977 -36.62 -33.81 -7.08
CA HIS A 977 -37.44 -32.62 -7.38
C HIS A 977 -37.16 -32.03 -8.77
N TYR A 978 -36.10 -32.50 -9.44
CA TYR A 978 -35.64 -32.05 -10.76
C TYR A 978 -35.36 -30.54 -10.84
N ASN A 979 -34.89 -29.96 -9.73
CA ASN A 979 -34.54 -28.54 -9.65
C ASN A 979 -33.46 -28.30 -8.57
N HIS A 980 -33.11 -27.04 -8.27
CA HIS A 980 -32.04 -26.75 -7.30
C HIS A 980 -32.32 -27.21 -5.85
N VAL A 981 -33.56 -27.59 -5.51
CA VAL A 981 -33.89 -28.23 -4.23
C VAL A 981 -32.98 -29.44 -4.00
N ASP A 982 -32.83 -30.33 -4.99
CA ASP A 982 -32.04 -31.56 -4.86
C ASP A 982 -30.57 -31.23 -4.53
N LYS A 983 -30.04 -30.18 -5.16
CA LYS A 983 -28.68 -29.69 -4.87
C LYS A 983 -28.52 -29.26 -3.42
N VAL A 984 -29.45 -28.44 -2.90
CA VAL A 984 -29.35 -27.94 -1.52
C VAL A 984 -29.58 -29.07 -0.52
N GLN A 985 -30.53 -29.95 -0.80
CA GLN A 985 -30.90 -31.07 0.06
C GLN A 985 -29.77 -32.09 0.21
N TYR A 986 -29.07 -32.47 -0.86
CA TYR A 986 -28.10 -33.58 -0.78
C TYR A 986 -26.66 -33.14 -0.51
N MET A 987 -26.38 -31.84 -0.38
CA MET A 987 -25.03 -31.37 -0.01
C MET A 987 -24.62 -31.86 1.39
N TYR A 988 -25.51 -31.81 2.39
CA TYR A 988 -25.14 -32.26 3.75
C TYR A 988 -24.91 -33.78 3.83
N ALA A 989 -25.45 -34.56 2.89
CA ALA A 989 -25.34 -36.02 2.86
C ALA A 989 -23.96 -36.53 2.43
N SER A 990 -22.99 -35.64 2.24
CA SER A 990 -21.63 -36.00 1.86
C SER A 990 -21.00 -37.04 2.81
N PRO A 991 -20.32 -38.08 2.27
CA PRO A 991 -19.61 -39.07 3.08
C PRO A 991 -18.25 -38.58 3.57
N TYR A 992 -17.80 -37.40 3.12
CA TYR A 992 -16.48 -36.87 3.43
C TYR A 992 -16.54 -35.86 4.58
N ASP A 993 -15.47 -35.81 5.39
CA ASP A 993 -15.30 -34.74 6.38
C ASP A 993 -15.06 -33.40 5.69
N TYR A 994 -14.19 -33.38 4.67
CA TYR A 994 -13.88 -32.21 3.86
C TYR A 994 -14.34 -32.45 2.43
N THR A 995 -15.33 -31.67 2.02
CA THR A 995 -16.05 -31.89 0.78
C THR A 995 -15.90 -30.72 -0.16
N LEU A 996 -15.63 -31.02 -1.43
CA LEU A 996 -15.82 -30.08 -2.51
C LEU A 996 -17.05 -30.49 -3.33
N PHE A 997 -18.11 -29.69 -3.27
CA PHE A 997 -19.21 -29.77 -4.22
C PHE A 997 -18.84 -29.03 -5.50
N ILE A 998 -19.10 -29.67 -6.66
CA ILE A 998 -18.91 -29.07 -7.98
C ILE A 998 -20.17 -29.32 -8.83
N ASP A 999 -20.67 -28.27 -9.50
CA ASP A 999 -21.74 -28.38 -10.49
C ASP A 999 -21.34 -29.29 -11.65
N THR A 1000 -22.34 -29.90 -12.31
CA THR A 1000 -22.12 -30.89 -13.37
C THR A 1000 -21.46 -30.30 -14.62
N ASP A 1001 -21.64 -29.01 -14.90
CA ASP A 1001 -21.11 -28.34 -16.11
C ASP A 1001 -19.71 -27.74 -15.92
N THR A 1002 -18.84 -28.52 -15.29
CA THR A 1002 -17.46 -28.15 -14.97
C THR A 1002 -16.43 -29.01 -15.70
N TYR A 1003 -15.21 -28.49 -15.82
CA TYR A 1003 -14.06 -29.22 -16.37
C TYR A 1003 -12.81 -28.94 -15.54
N ILE A 1004 -12.15 -30.00 -15.09
CA ILE A 1004 -10.95 -29.94 -14.25
C ILE A 1004 -9.71 -30.02 -15.13
N SER A 1005 -8.92 -28.95 -15.14
CA SER A 1005 -7.72 -28.85 -15.99
C SER A 1005 -6.40 -28.88 -15.23
N ALA A 1006 -6.45 -28.88 -13.90
CA ALA A 1006 -5.29 -29.07 -13.05
C ALA A 1006 -5.73 -29.49 -11.65
N ASP A 1007 -4.82 -30.16 -10.93
CA ASP A 1007 -4.94 -30.47 -9.51
C ASP A 1007 -5.33 -29.23 -8.69
N PHE A 1008 -6.33 -29.36 -7.80
CA PHE A 1008 -6.81 -28.32 -6.88
C PHE A 1008 -6.76 -28.74 -5.40
N SER A 1009 -6.11 -29.87 -5.08
CA SER A 1009 -6.11 -30.48 -3.75
C SER A 1009 -5.68 -29.53 -2.62
N GLU A 1010 -4.91 -28.48 -2.93
CA GLU A 1010 -4.45 -27.51 -1.95
C GLU A 1010 -5.57 -26.64 -1.34
N ILE A 1011 -6.80 -26.71 -1.84
CA ILE A 1011 -7.93 -25.95 -1.25
C ILE A 1011 -8.50 -26.61 0.01
N PHE A 1012 -8.49 -27.95 0.11
CA PHE A 1012 -9.04 -28.66 1.27
C PHE A 1012 -8.46 -28.20 2.63
N PRO A 1013 -7.14 -27.92 2.77
CA PRO A 1013 -6.55 -27.26 3.94
C PRO A 1013 -7.23 -26.01 4.46
N LEU A 1014 -7.91 -25.27 3.58
CA LEU A 1014 -8.59 -24.04 4.00
C LEU A 1014 -9.66 -24.34 5.05
N LEU A 1015 -10.24 -25.55 5.03
CA LEU A 1015 -11.28 -25.99 5.96
C LEU A 1015 -10.79 -26.22 7.39
N ASP A 1016 -9.48 -26.24 7.61
CA ASP A 1016 -8.93 -26.23 8.97
C ASP A 1016 -9.15 -24.86 9.66
N LYS A 1017 -9.23 -23.78 8.87
CA LYS A 1017 -9.37 -22.40 9.36
C LYS A 1017 -10.74 -21.79 9.06
N PHE A 1018 -11.39 -22.25 8.01
CA PHE A 1018 -12.66 -21.75 7.52
C PHE A 1018 -13.69 -22.88 7.54
N ASP A 1019 -14.96 -22.53 7.57
CA ASP A 1019 -16.03 -23.53 7.59
C ASP A 1019 -16.54 -23.79 6.16
N ILE A 1020 -16.45 -22.77 5.29
CA ILE A 1020 -16.87 -22.83 3.89
C ILE A 1020 -15.97 -21.97 2.99
N GLY A 1021 -15.69 -22.45 1.78
CA GLY A 1021 -14.93 -21.79 0.73
C GLY A 1021 -15.75 -21.66 -0.55
N VAL A 1022 -15.92 -20.44 -1.04
CA VAL A 1022 -16.81 -20.11 -2.17
C VAL A 1022 -16.20 -19.08 -3.10
N ALA A 1023 -16.47 -19.19 -4.40
CA ALA A 1023 -15.96 -18.23 -5.37
C ALA A 1023 -16.92 -17.05 -5.60
N HIS A 1024 -16.38 -15.88 -5.93
CA HIS A 1024 -17.17 -14.68 -6.22
C HIS A 1024 -18.06 -14.88 -7.46
N ALA A 1025 -19.35 -14.49 -7.38
CA ALA A 1025 -20.24 -14.52 -8.55
C ALA A 1025 -19.90 -13.37 -9.51
N PRO A 1026 -19.77 -13.60 -10.83
CA PRO A 1026 -19.41 -12.54 -11.78
C PRO A 1026 -20.46 -11.42 -11.89
N LEU A 1027 -21.71 -11.67 -11.46
CA LEU A 1027 -22.81 -10.72 -11.46
C LEU A 1027 -23.62 -10.87 -10.17
N ASN A 1028 -24.06 -9.76 -9.58
CA ASN A 1028 -25.07 -9.76 -8.52
C ASN A 1028 -26.46 -9.89 -9.15
N MET A 1029 -27.13 -11.01 -8.90
CA MET A 1029 -28.51 -11.24 -9.34
C MET A 1029 -29.46 -10.41 -8.47
N LYS A 1030 -30.53 -9.88 -9.08
CA LYS A 1030 -31.57 -9.15 -8.35
C LYS A 1030 -32.55 -10.16 -7.76
N GLY A 1031 -32.79 -10.09 -6.45
CA GLY A 1031 -33.74 -10.94 -5.71
C GLY A 1031 -33.33 -11.06 -4.25
N PHE A 1032 -34.31 -11.15 -3.34
CA PHE A 1032 -34.16 -11.30 -1.87
C PHE A 1032 -33.12 -10.38 -1.20
N LYS A 1033 -33.59 -9.21 -0.73
CA LYS A 1033 -32.78 -8.21 0.00
C LYS A 1033 -33.22 -8.06 1.46
N ASN A 1034 -33.71 -9.12 2.10
CA ASN A 1034 -34.16 -9.02 3.49
C ASN A 1034 -32.97 -8.84 4.43
N GLY A 1035 -32.61 -7.59 4.69
CA GLY A 1035 -31.57 -7.21 5.66
C GLY A 1035 -30.12 -7.48 5.24
N VAL A 1036 -29.86 -8.04 4.05
CA VAL A 1036 -28.49 -8.27 3.55
C VAL A 1036 -27.94 -7.00 2.89
N PRO A 1037 -26.86 -6.38 3.41
CA PRO A 1037 -26.26 -5.19 2.83
C PRO A 1037 -25.74 -5.44 1.41
N GLU A 1038 -25.84 -4.43 0.53
CA GLU A 1038 -25.31 -4.52 -0.83
C GLU A 1038 -23.80 -4.76 -0.88
N SER A 1039 -23.08 -4.38 0.18
CA SER A 1039 -21.64 -4.62 0.34
C SER A 1039 -21.29 -6.08 0.62
N PHE A 1040 -22.23 -6.91 1.09
CA PHE A 1040 -21.99 -8.33 1.28
C PHE A 1040 -22.09 -9.03 -0.08
N GLN A 1041 -20.97 -9.48 -0.62
CA GLN A 1041 -20.88 -9.99 -1.99
C GLN A 1041 -21.75 -11.23 -2.24
N GLN A 1042 -22.23 -11.40 -3.47
CA GLN A 1042 -22.87 -12.64 -3.90
C GLN A 1042 -21.80 -13.64 -4.34
N PHE A 1043 -21.96 -14.89 -3.92
CA PHE A 1043 -21.07 -15.99 -4.28
C PHE A 1043 -21.72 -16.93 -5.29
N ASN A 1044 -20.91 -17.57 -6.11
CA ASN A 1044 -21.37 -18.62 -7.01
C ASN A 1044 -21.59 -19.91 -6.19
N SER A 1045 -22.75 -20.53 -6.36
CA SER A 1045 -23.18 -21.75 -5.65
C SER A 1045 -22.86 -23.05 -6.40
N GLY A 1046 -21.94 -23.01 -7.37
CA GLY A 1046 -21.58 -24.17 -8.20
C GLY A 1046 -20.18 -24.73 -7.98
N VAL A 1047 -19.39 -24.11 -7.11
CA VAL A 1047 -18.17 -24.71 -6.54
C VAL A 1047 -18.14 -24.29 -5.08
N ILE A 1048 -18.36 -25.24 -4.17
CA ILE A 1048 -18.48 -24.98 -2.74
C ILE A 1048 -17.60 -25.98 -2.00
N LEU A 1049 -16.56 -25.48 -1.34
CA LEU A 1049 -15.72 -26.23 -0.42
C LEU A 1049 -16.31 -26.11 0.99
N TYR A 1050 -16.50 -27.18 1.73
CA TYR A 1050 -17.04 -27.10 3.10
C TYR A 1050 -16.61 -28.31 3.94
N LYS A 1051 -16.64 -28.12 5.26
CA LYS A 1051 -16.43 -29.22 6.20
C LYS A 1051 -17.75 -29.72 6.78
N LYS A 1052 -17.81 -31.00 7.11
CA LYS A 1052 -18.90 -31.58 7.87
C LYS A 1052 -18.83 -31.09 9.33
N SER A 1053 -19.83 -30.32 9.73
CA SER A 1053 -19.95 -29.76 11.09
C SER A 1053 -21.39 -29.30 11.35
N PRO A 1054 -21.85 -29.28 12.61
CA PRO A 1054 -23.20 -28.85 12.95
C PRO A 1054 -23.56 -27.45 12.43
N GLU A 1055 -22.59 -26.52 12.42
CA GLU A 1055 -22.81 -25.14 11.95
C GLU A 1055 -23.04 -25.08 10.44
N VAL A 1056 -22.30 -25.89 9.68
CA VAL A 1056 -22.46 -25.98 8.22
C VAL A 1056 -23.75 -26.71 7.85
N GLU A 1057 -24.12 -27.74 8.63
CA GLU A 1057 -25.41 -28.44 8.48
C GLU A 1057 -26.58 -27.48 8.71
N GLN A 1058 -26.55 -26.70 9.79
CA GLN A 1058 -27.58 -25.68 10.06
C GLN A 1058 -27.65 -24.63 8.94
N PHE A 1059 -26.51 -24.24 8.37
CA PHE A 1059 -26.47 -23.35 7.22
C PHE A 1059 -27.18 -23.95 5.99
N PHE A 1060 -26.94 -25.22 5.67
CA PHE A 1060 -27.64 -25.90 4.57
C PHE A 1060 -29.14 -26.04 4.84
N SER A 1061 -29.54 -26.33 6.08
CA SER A 1061 -30.96 -26.34 6.48
C SER A 1061 -31.62 -24.99 6.27
N ASN A 1062 -30.99 -23.89 6.72
CA ASN A 1062 -31.53 -22.54 6.51
C ASN A 1062 -31.60 -22.18 5.03
N TRP A 1063 -30.59 -22.55 4.24
CA TRP A 1063 -30.61 -22.32 2.79
C TRP A 1063 -31.73 -23.10 2.11
N PHE A 1064 -31.95 -24.35 2.51
CA PHE A 1064 -33.04 -25.19 2.03
C PHE A 1064 -34.41 -24.59 2.37
N GLU A 1065 -34.64 -24.20 3.62
CA GLU A 1065 -35.90 -23.61 4.08
C GLU A 1065 -36.24 -22.30 3.37
N TRP A 1066 -35.24 -21.45 3.11
CA TRP A 1066 -35.46 -20.14 2.48
C TRP A 1066 -35.49 -20.21 0.96
N TYR A 1067 -34.99 -21.29 0.36
CA TYR A 1067 -35.07 -21.50 -1.07
C TYR A 1067 -36.51 -21.80 -1.49
N ASN A 1068 -37.14 -20.83 -2.14
CA ASN A 1068 -38.49 -20.97 -2.69
C ASN A 1068 -38.45 -20.99 -4.23
N PRO A 1069 -38.63 -22.15 -4.88
CA PRO A 1069 -38.72 -22.25 -6.35
C PRO A 1069 -39.84 -21.35 -6.92
N PRO A 1070 -39.72 -20.81 -8.15
CA PRO A 1070 -38.70 -21.06 -9.16
C PRO A 1070 -37.50 -20.09 -9.09
N ASN A 1071 -37.27 -19.44 -7.95
CA ASN A 1071 -36.19 -18.46 -7.81
C ASN A 1071 -34.81 -19.10 -8.03
N PHE A 1072 -33.81 -18.28 -8.38
CA PHE A 1072 -32.42 -18.73 -8.39
C PHE A 1072 -31.95 -19.02 -6.96
N ASP A 1073 -31.10 -20.03 -6.81
CA ASP A 1073 -30.54 -20.49 -5.54
C ASP A 1073 -29.48 -19.54 -4.95
N GLN A 1074 -28.77 -18.78 -5.80
CA GLN A 1074 -27.69 -17.89 -5.37
C GLN A 1074 -28.12 -16.70 -4.49
N PRO A 1075 -29.25 -16.01 -4.77
CA PRO A 1075 -29.79 -15.00 -3.86
C PRO A 1075 -30.03 -15.52 -2.44
N THR A 1076 -30.68 -16.69 -2.29
CA THR A 1076 -30.96 -17.27 -0.97
C THR A 1076 -29.69 -17.84 -0.32
N PHE A 1077 -28.75 -18.36 -1.12
CA PHE A 1077 -27.41 -18.76 -0.65
C PHE A 1077 -26.67 -17.59 0.00
N ARG A 1078 -26.71 -16.41 -0.64
CA ARG A 1078 -26.09 -15.18 -0.11
C ARG A 1078 -26.73 -14.76 1.21
N GLU A 1079 -28.05 -14.86 1.33
CA GLU A 1079 -28.77 -14.55 2.56
C GLU A 1079 -28.46 -15.54 3.69
N ALA A 1080 -28.45 -16.85 3.39
CA ALA A 1080 -28.02 -17.91 4.29
C ALA A 1080 -26.60 -17.67 4.80
N LEU A 1081 -25.67 -17.31 3.91
CA LEU A 1081 -24.29 -17.01 4.31
C LEU A 1081 -24.22 -15.78 5.20
N TYR A 1082 -24.95 -14.71 4.86
CA TYR A 1082 -24.94 -13.47 5.62
C TYR A 1082 -25.49 -13.63 7.04
N LYS A 1083 -26.53 -14.46 7.20
CA LYS A 1083 -27.16 -14.73 8.49
C LYS A 1083 -26.43 -15.80 9.31
N SER A 1084 -25.54 -16.58 8.69
CA SER A 1084 -24.73 -17.58 9.37
C SER A 1084 -23.59 -16.96 10.19
N GLN A 1085 -23.02 -17.74 11.12
CA GLN A 1085 -21.78 -17.40 11.83
C GLN A 1085 -20.55 -18.10 11.22
N LEU A 1086 -20.68 -18.64 9.99
CA LEU A 1086 -19.60 -19.39 9.34
C LEU A 1086 -18.41 -18.50 9.00
N ARG A 1087 -17.20 -19.04 9.16
CA ARG A 1087 -15.97 -18.43 8.67
C ARG A 1087 -15.83 -18.73 7.18
N ILE A 1088 -16.01 -17.71 6.36
CA ILE A 1088 -16.03 -17.82 4.89
C ILE A 1088 -14.66 -17.48 4.32
N VAL A 1089 -14.12 -18.33 3.45
CA VAL A 1089 -12.99 -17.99 2.57
C VAL A 1089 -13.48 -17.78 1.14
N THR A 1090 -12.96 -16.74 0.48
CA THR A 1090 -13.23 -16.53 -0.95
C THR A 1090 -12.21 -17.27 -1.80
N LEU A 1091 -12.66 -18.21 -2.62
CA LEU A 1091 -11.82 -18.92 -3.57
C LEU A 1091 -11.48 -18.01 -4.77
N PRO A 1092 -10.22 -17.96 -5.21
CA PRO A 1092 -9.83 -17.20 -6.40
C PRO A 1092 -10.57 -17.68 -7.67
N PRO A 1093 -10.73 -16.82 -8.70
CA PRO A 1093 -11.44 -17.17 -9.93
C PRO A 1093 -10.86 -18.38 -10.69
N GLU A 1094 -9.61 -18.77 -10.43
CA GLU A 1094 -8.96 -19.96 -10.99
C GLU A 1094 -9.61 -21.28 -10.54
N TYR A 1095 -10.29 -21.27 -9.39
CA TYR A 1095 -10.97 -22.42 -8.79
C TYR A 1095 -12.46 -22.47 -9.13
N ASN A 1096 -12.96 -21.48 -9.87
CA ASN A 1096 -14.31 -21.43 -10.39
C ASN A 1096 -14.38 -20.44 -11.57
N CYS A 1097 -13.67 -20.75 -12.64
CA CYS A 1097 -13.53 -19.86 -13.78
C CYS A 1097 -14.79 -19.92 -14.65
N ARG A 1098 -15.72 -18.99 -14.37
CA ARG A 1098 -16.97 -18.75 -15.10
C ARG A 1098 -16.72 -18.16 -16.49
N PHE A 1099 -16.11 -18.92 -17.41
CA PHE A 1099 -15.72 -18.44 -18.74
C PHE A 1099 -16.86 -17.97 -19.67
N PRO A 1100 -18.13 -18.33 -19.48
CA PRO A 1100 -19.25 -17.67 -20.18
C PRO A 1100 -19.48 -16.22 -19.75
N PHE A 1101 -18.81 -15.75 -18.69
CA PHE A 1101 -18.86 -14.40 -18.16
C PHE A 1101 -17.50 -13.71 -18.26
N LEU A 1102 -17.51 -12.38 -18.19
CA LEU A 1102 -16.27 -11.61 -18.10
C LEU A 1102 -15.60 -11.91 -16.76
N GLY A 1103 -14.36 -12.38 -16.79
CA GLY A 1103 -13.60 -12.73 -15.58
C GLY A 1103 -12.14 -12.33 -15.70
N VAL A 1104 -11.42 -12.32 -14.59
CA VAL A 1104 -9.97 -12.08 -14.56
C VAL A 1104 -9.32 -13.21 -13.80
N VAL A 1105 -8.27 -13.79 -14.36
CA VAL A 1105 -7.48 -14.85 -13.73
C VAL A 1105 -5.98 -14.55 -13.85
N PHE A 1106 -5.19 -15.09 -12.92
CA PHE A 1106 -3.75 -15.02 -12.78
C PHE A 1106 -3.23 -16.38 -12.30
N GLY A 1107 -2.40 -17.05 -13.08
CA GLY A 1107 -1.93 -18.42 -12.78
C GLY A 1107 -2.61 -19.48 -13.64
N THR A 1108 -2.69 -20.73 -13.20
CA THR A 1108 -3.39 -21.80 -13.92
C THR A 1108 -4.84 -21.86 -13.45
N VAL A 1109 -5.81 -21.80 -14.37
CA VAL A 1109 -7.21 -22.11 -14.06
C VAL A 1109 -7.31 -23.61 -13.83
N LYS A 1110 -7.84 -24.01 -12.67
CA LYS A 1110 -7.97 -25.41 -12.24
C LYS A 1110 -9.35 -25.95 -12.52
N VAL A 1111 -10.39 -25.14 -12.27
CA VAL A 1111 -11.80 -25.50 -12.49
C VAL A 1111 -12.42 -24.52 -13.47
N LEU A 1112 -12.79 -25.01 -14.65
CA LEU A 1112 -13.60 -24.26 -15.60
C LEU A 1112 -15.07 -24.54 -15.32
N HIS A 1113 -15.89 -23.49 -15.33
CA HIS A 1113 -17.31 -23.60 -15.03
C HIS A 1113 -18.14 -22.96 -16.14
N GLY A 1114 -18.86 -23.82 -16.85
CA GLY A 1114 -19.77 -23.45 -17.93
C GLY A 1114 -19.79 -24.49 -19.05
N ARG A 1115 -20.84 -24.47 -19.86
CA ARG A 1115 -21.05 -25.43 -20.96
C ARG A 1115 -20.34 -24.99 -22.24
N HIS A 1116 -19.61 -25.91 -22.86
CA HIS A 1116 -19.02 -25.74 -24.19
C HIS A 1116 -18.90 -27.08 -24.91
N LYS A 1117 -19.01 -27.12 -26.25
CA LYS A 1117 -18.88 -28.37 -27.02
C LYS A 1117 -17.51 -29.03 -26.88
N ASN A 1118 -16.47 -28.22 -26.69
CA ASN A 1118 -15.09 -28.66 -26.54
C ASN A 1118 -14.44 -27.98 -25.33
N LEU A 1119 -14.73 -28.50 -24.12
CA LEU A 1119 -14.16 -28.00 -22.87
C LEU A 1119 -12.63 -28.20 -22.75
N PRO A 1120 -12.04 -29.32 -23.23
CA PRO A 1120 -10.58 -29.49 -23.24
C PRO A 1120 -9.86 -28.37 -24.01
N LEU A 1121 -10.36 -28.00 -25.19
CA LEU A 1121 -9.75 -26.92 -25.99
C LEU A 1121 -9.93 -25.54 -25.33
N VAL A 1122 -11.08 -25.29 -24.68
CA VAL A 1122 -11.29 -24.07 -23.88
C VAL A 1122 -10.28 -24.02 -22.73
N ALA A 1123 -10.09 -25.12 -22.00
CA ALA A 1123 -9.11 -25.23 -20.93
C ALA A 1123 -7.68 -25.00 -21.43
N GLN A 1124 -7.28 -25.64 -22.53
CA GLN A 1124 -5.98 -25.43 -23.16
C GLN A 1124 -5.78 -23.97 -23.57
N LYS A 1125 -6.78 -23.35 -24.20
CA LYS A 1125 -6.72 -21.94 -24.61
C LYS A 1125 -6.59 -21.01 -23.42
N ILE A 1126 -7.41 -21.21 -22.38
CA ILE A 1126 -7.37 -20.41 -21.14
C ILE A 1126 -6.03 -20.58 -20.44
N ASN A 1127 -5.47 -21.79 -20.39
CA ASN A 1127 -4.22 -22.07 -19.67
C ASN A 1127 -2.95 -21.98 -20.53
N SER A 1128 -3.06 -21.61 -21.81
CA SER A 1128 -1.93 -21.36 -22.71
C SER A 1128 -0.96 -20.28 -22.19
N LYS A 1129 -1.44 -19.41 -21.29
CA LYS A 1129 -0.66 -18.38 -20.62
C LYS A 1129 -0.99 -18.37 -19.13
N LYS A 1130 0.03 -18.19 -18.28
CA LYS A 1130 -0.11 -18.20 -16.81
C LYS A 1130 -0.10 -16.80 -16.16
N GLY A 1131 0.09 -15.73 -16.93
CA GLY A 1131 0.03 -14.35 -16.43
C GLY A 1131 -1.40 -13.82 -16.23
N LEU A 1132 -1.53 -12.53 -15.88
CA LEU A 1132 -2.81 -11.83 -15.77
C LEU A 1132 -3.54 -11.87 -17.13
N ARG A 1133 -4.74 -12.43 -17.15
CA ARG A 1133 -5.57 -12.54 -18.35
C ARG A 1133 -7.03 -12.25 -18.06
N LEU A 1134 -7.65 -11.53 -18.98
CA LEU A 1134 -9.07 -11.28 -19.00
C LEU A 1134 -9.74 -12.44 -19.74
N ILE A 1135 -10.67 -13.13 -19.08
CA ILE A 1135 -11.53 -14.14 -19.67
C ILE A 1135 -12.68 -13.40 -20.34
N ASN A 1136 -12.70 -13.38 -21.67
CA ASN A 1136 -13.75 -12.75 -22.45
C ASN A 1136 -14.64 -13.80 -23.09
N PRO A 1137 -15.96 -13.84 -22.77
CA PRO A 1137 -16.89 -14.83 -23.32
C PRO A 1137 -16.89 -14.91 -24.85
N LYS A 1138 -16.60 -13.80 -25.54
CA LYS A 1138 -16.54 -13.75 -27.01
C LYS A 1138 -15.44 -14.62 -27.60
N GLU A 1139 -14.36 -14.89 -26.85
CA GLU A 1139 -13.22 -15.69 -27.32
C GLU A 1139 -13.55 -17.19 -27.44
N PHE A 1140 -14.58 -17.63 -26.72
CA PHE A 1140 -15.02 -19.02 -26.67
C PHE A 1140 -16.26 -19.24 -27.55
N LYS A 1141 -17.05 -18.21 -27.84
CA LYS A 1141 -18.18 -18.30 -28.80
C LYS A 1141 -17.78 -18.75 -30.21
N LYS A 1142 -16.52 -18.51 -30.62
CA LYS A 1142 -15.98 -18.86 -31.95
C LYS A 1142 -15.32 -20.24 -32.02
N ILE A 1143 -15.17 -20.97 -30.91
CA ILE A 1143 -14.56 -22.32 -30.89
C ILE A 1143 -15.60 -23.36 -31.35
N ARG A 1144 -16.35 -23.03 -32.41
CA ARG A 1144 -17.40 -23.85 -33.02
C ARG A 1144 -16.94 -24.54 -34.30
N GLU A 1145 -15.76 -24.20 -34.77
CA GLU A 1145 -14.95 -24.94 -35.75
C GLU A 1145 -13.94 -25.78 -34.96
#